data_AF-A0A4P5XWC5-F1
#
_entry.id   AF-A0A4P5XWC5-F1
#
_cell.length_a   1.000
_cell.length_b   1.000
_cell.length_c   1.000
_cell.angle_alpha   90.00
_cell.angle_beta   90.00
_cell.angle_gamma   90.00
#
_symmetry.space_group_name_H-M   'P 1'
#
loop_
_entity.id
_entity.type
_entity.pdbx_description
1 polymer ?
#
loop_
_entity_poly.entity_id
_entity_poly.type
_entity_poly.pdbx_seq_one_letter_code
_entity_poly.pdbx_strand_id
1 'polypeptide(L)'
;MAGLTASLPSWLHAQEHAGLRTPNESRMFGKAKSVLMLFLSGGPPQHETFDPKPDAPTEIRGPFNPISTSVPGIQFCELLPRTALRAHRLAVIRSMFTNNNIHGGSGYWVLTGRQLPSGDGENAQPTDWPNLASIVKLLRPSERLPSLSAVSLPELFIGNGGNIEAGQFGGILGPQWSPEMIECKPADKNFQLGGMYSPRVPGEQMRQRVSLLDALGRTFDGSPRSAVVQVHDRVTQQAVELLTSGGARQAFNLHEEPDSVRDRYGRYPWGQSVLLGRRLIEAGVRFVTVNWPRIPGDRGVDNPLWDTHARNADRMEDVLAPQFDVTFAALLDDLQERGLLDETLVVAVGEFGRTPRINANGGRDHWGPVMNAVLAGAGIAGGQVYGSSDKQGAHPATDPVDAGHLAATIFHLVGIDTQGTFRDRVGRELRITDAEPLFKLLGDEPRTAQHAISTGDLARVPPFRDGSLRHPDFSASETLLPTDAPASPKGWRAAPLVELPTSPFGARLLQPHATLGLWSNPANTAATIPAQAQAILAQQILDPQAGHFTAKAIVGGDGSKREAFEQFFLKHFRCRLTLFRFNEPSKSALQRTELASIEFAPTWLDAQQPNWQTVTLEKQLAPAALGANFSFGLGIGVALIIERKTEGPVPVAADLGDAFVRVQQIDVEFRGWQIA
;
A
#
# COMPACT_ATOMS: atom_id res chain seq x y z
N MET A 1 -23.80 -23.48 -29.87
CA MET A 1 -23.23 -22.59 -30.90
C MET A 1 -24.13 -21.37 -31.08
N ALA A 2 -23.95 -20.36 -30.24
CA ALA A 2 -24.51 -19.02 -30.43
C ALA A 2 -23.49 -18.05 -29.82
N GLY A 3 -22.40 -17.83 -30.56
CA GLY A 3 -21.46 -16.77 -30.22
C GLY A 3 -22.14 -15.44 -30.47
N LEU A 4 -22.51 -14.75 -29.39
CA LEU A 4 -22.86 -13.34 -29.44
C LEU A 4 -21.57 -12.55 -29.66
N THR A 5 -21.14 -12.58 -30.93
CA THR A 5 -20.41 -11.47 -31.54
C THR A 5 -21.20 -10.19 -31.28
N ALA A 6 -20.50 -9.06 -31.16
CA ALA A 6 -21.11 -7.74 -30.96
C ALA A 6 -22.41 -7.62 -31.77
N SER A 7 -23.52 -7.25 -31.12
CA SER A 7 -24.80 -7.18 -31.83
C SER A 7 -24.62 -6.33 -33.09
N LEU A 8 -25.18 -6.77 -34.22
CA LEU A 8 -25.05 -6.08 -35.51
C LEU A 8 -25.30 -4.55 -35.40
N PRO A 9 -26.26 -4.06 -34.57
CA PRO A 9 -26.42 -2.63 -34.32
C PRO A 9 -25.23 -1.96 -33.64
N SER A 10 -24.58 -2.62 -32.66
CA SER A 10 -23.39 -2.10 -31.98
C SER A 10 -22.20 -1.97 -32.92
N TRP A 11 -22.04 -2.95 -33.82
CA TRP A 11 -20.98 -2.96 -34.81
C TRP A 11 -21.23 -1.92 -35.91
N LEU A 12 -22.47 -1.79 -36.39
CA LEU A 12 -22.86 -0.77 -37.37
C LEU A 12 -22.74 0.66 -36.81
N HIS A 13 -23.15 0.91 -35.57
CA HIS A 13 -22.93 2.20 -34.91
C HIS A 13 -21.45 2.52 -34.73
N ALA A 14 -20.65 1.54 -34.29
CA ALA A 14 -19.20 1.71 -34.19
C ALA A 14 -18.55 1.99 -35.56
N GLN A 15 -19.06 1.40 -36.65
CA GLN A 15 -18.59 1.66 -38.02
C GLN A 15 -19.00 3.05 -38.55
N GLU A 16 -20.23 3.50 -38.30
CA GLU A 16 -20.68 4.84 -38.69
C GLU A 16 -19.86 5.94 -37.97
N HIS A 17 -19.52 5.72 -36.69
CA HIS A 17 -18.70 6.66 -35.93
C HIS A 17 -17.18 6.49 -36.15
N ALA A 18 -16.72 5.36 -36.69
CA ALA A 18 -15.31 5.18 -37.07
C ALA A 18 -14.89 6.14 -38.19
N GLY A 19 -15.82 6.60 -39.03
CA GLY A 19 -15.57 7.61 -40.06
C GLY A 19 -15.26 9.01 -39.53
N LEU A 20 -15.51 9.28 -38.25
CA LEU A 20 -15.23 10.56 -37.57
C LEU A 20 -13.92 10.54 -36.75
N ARG A 21 -13.32 9.36 -36.59
CA ARG A 21 -12.10 9.16 -35.79
C ARG A 21 -10.87 9.24 -36.69
N THR A 22 -9.75 9.76 -36.16
CA THR A 22 -8.49 9.66 -36.89
C THR A 22 -8.08 8.19 -37.05
N PRO A 23 -7.28 7.82 -38.06
CA PRO A 23 -6.85 6.43 -38.25
C PRO A 23 -6.17 5.83 -37.01
N ASN A 24 -5.46 6.65 -36.24
CA ASN A 24 -4.78 6.22 -35.02
C ASN A 24 -5.78 5.92 -33.88
N GLU A 25 -6.79 6.78 -33.71
CA GLU A 25 -7.88 6.56 -32.73
C GLU A 25 -8.68 5.30 -33.06
N SER A 26 -8.99 5.08 -34.33
CA SER A 26 -9.66 3.87 -34.79
C SER A 26 -8.82 2.61 -34.58
N ARG A 27 -7.49 2.71 -34.71
CA ARG A 27 -6.57 1.58 -34.52
C ARG A 27 -6.44 1.15 -33.05
N MET A 28 -6.56 2.08 -32.11
CA MET A 28 -6.43 1.80 -30.67
C MET A 28 -7.74 1.28 -30.04
N PHE A 29 -8.86 1.42 -30.72
CA PHE A 29 -10.15 0.91 -30.27
C PHE A 29 -10.13 -0.62 -30.07
N GLY A 30 -10.51 -1.09 -28.90
CA GLY A 30 -10.57 -2.53 -28.61
C GLY A 30 -9.22 -3.21 -28.41
N LYS A 31 -8.12 -2.46 -28.27
CA LYS A 31 -6.78 -3.00 -28.07
C LYS A 31 -6.62 -3.75 -26.73
N ALA A 32 -7.32 -3.31 -25.68
CA ALA A 32 -7.30 -3.95 -24.37
C ALA A 32 -8.21 -5.20 -24.35
N LYS A 33 -7.58 -6.37 -24.21
CA LYS A 33 -8.25 -7.62 -23.88
C LYS A 33 -8.58 -7.76 -22.39
N SER A 34 -8.00 -6.92 -21.55
CA SER A 34 -8.29 -6.94 -20.14
C SER A 34 -7.90 -5.62 -19.50
N VAL A 35 -8.46 -5.33 -18.34
CA VAL A 35 -8.13 -4.17 -17.52
C VAL A 35 -7.75 -4.65 -16.14
N LEU A 36 -6.60 -4.21 -15.64
CA LEU A 36 -6.17 -4.38 -14.27
C LEU A 36 -6.12 -3.00 -13.60
N MET A 37 -7.15 -2.70 -12.81
CA MET A 37 -7.29 -1.44 -12.09
C MET A 37 -6.76 -1.59 -10.67
N LEU A 38 -5.64 -0.96 -10.37
CA LEU A 38 -5.05 -0.84 -9.05
C LEU A 38 -5.64 0.39 -8.37
N PHE A 39 -6.61 0.16 -7.48
CA PHE A 39 -7.31 1.24 -6.79
C PHE A 39 -6.62 1.54 -5.46
N LEU A 40 -5.90 2.67 -5.43
CA LEU A 40 -5.06 3.11 -4.32
C LEU A 40 -5.91 3.90 -3.31
N SER A 41 -6.85 3.19 -2.66
CA SER A 41 -7.80 3.75 -1.71
C SER A 41 -7.12 4.63 -0.66
N GLY A 42 -7.70 5.79 -0.41
CA GLY A 42 -7.14 6.82 0.44
C GLY A 42 -6.47 7.94 -0.34
N GLY A 43 -6.52 8.00 -1.68
CA GLY A 43 -6.05 9.17 -2.45
C GLY A 43 -4.54 9.47 -2.31
N PRO A 44 -3.68 8.93 -3.21
CA PRO A 44 -2.24 9.10 -3.14
C PRO A 44 -1.79 10.57 -3.19
N PRO A 45 -0.84 11.00 -2.34
CA PRO A 45 -0.33 12.34 -2.40
C PRO A 45 0.51 12.55 -3.66
N GLN A 46 0.18 13.60 -4.41
CA GLN A 46 0.82 13.88 -5.70
C GLN A 46 2.30 14.28 -5.52
N HIS A 47 2.66 15.01 -4.46
CA HIS A 47 4.04 15.37 -4.09
C HIS A 47 4.95 14.17 -3.82
N GLU A 48 4.49 13.20 -3.03
CA GLU A 48 5.32 12.05 -2.66
C GLU A 48 5.25 10.90 -3.66
N THR A 49 4.58 11.10 -4.81
CA THR A 49 4.47 10.11 -5.89
C THR A 49 4.98 10.65 -7.23
N PHE A 50 4.08 11.17 -8.06
CA PHE A 50 4.35 11.45 -9.47
C PHE A 50 4.49 12.93 -9.79
N ASP A 51 4.40 13.86 -8.83
CA ASP A 51 4.49 15.30 -9.06
C ASP A 51 5.21 16.06 -7.90
N PRO A 52 6.53 15.89 -7.72
CA PRO A 52 7.26 16.24 -6.49
C PRO A 52 7.49 17.74 -6.20
N LYS A 53 7.08 18.65 -7.09
CA LYS A 53 7.19 20.12 -6.93
C LYS A 53 8.48 20.61 -6.23
N PRO A 54 9.68 20.36 -6.77
CA PRO A 54 10.95 20.65 -6.07
C PRO A 54 11.17 22.12 -5.70
N ASP A 55 10.60 23.05 -6.48
CA ASP A 55 10.73 24.49 -6.25
C ASP A 55 9.70 25.04 -5.23
N ALA A 56 8.79 24.20 -4.73
CA ALA A 56 7.85 24.62 -3.70
C ALA A 56 8.50 24.65 -2.30
N PRO A 57 8.00 25.49 -1.38
CA PRO A 57 8.46 25.50 0.02
C PRO A 57 8.38 24.12 0.68
N THR A 58 9.22 23.86 1.68
CA THR A 58 9.32 22.54 2.35
C THR A 58 7.98 22.08 2.93
N GLU A 59 7.16 23.00 3.45
CA GLU A 59 5.82 22.69 3.96
C GLU A 59 4.80 22.32 2.87
N ILE A 60 5.19 22.45 1.59
CA ILE A 60 4.42 22.02 0.42
C ILE A 60 5.04 20.78 -0.22
N ARG A 61 6.32 20.83 -0.63
CA ARG A 61 6.96 19.70 -1.34
C ARG A 61 7.26 18.49 -0.46
N GLY A 62 7.27 18.67 0.86
CA GLY A 62 7.65 17.63 1.80
C GLY A 62 9.16 17.39 1.89
N PRO A 63 9.59 16.38 2.65
CA PRO A 63 11.01 16.13 2.93
C PRO A 63 11.76 15.41 1.80
N PHE A 64 11.03 14.86 0.83
CA PHE A 64 11.59 14.04 -0.24
C PHE A 64 12.03 14.87 -1.45
N ASN A 65 12.92 14.29 -2.24
CA ASN A 65 13.52 14.90 -3.41
C ASN A 65 12.96 14.28 -4.70
N PRO A 66 12.92 15.04 -5.82
CA PRO A 66 12.69 14.46 -7.12
C PRO A 66 13.88 13.62 -7.57
N ILE A 67 13.60 12.59 -8.36
CA ILE A 67 14.58 11.82 -9.14
C ILE A 67 14.22 11.89 -10.62
N SER A 68 15.24 11.92 -11.48
CA SER A 68 15.04 11.78 -12.92
C SER A 68 14.63 10.35 -13.23
N THR A 69 13.67 10.19 -14.15
CA THR A 69 13.18 8.89 -14.58
C THR A 69 13.94 8.37 -15.81
N SER A 70 13.51 7.22 -16.35
CA SER A 70 13.99 6.70 -17.64
C SER A 70 13.62 7.57 -18.85
N VAL A 71 12.87 8.66 -18.66
CA VAL A 71 12.43 9.58 -19.72
C VAL A 71 12.94 10.99 -19.42
N PRO A 72 13.67 11.64 -20.35
CA PRO A 72 14.15 13.00 -20.17
C PRO A 72 13.04 13.98 -19.80
N GLY A 73 13.30 14.84 -18.80
CA GLY A 73 12.35 15.88 -18.36
C GLY A 73 11.22 15.38 -17.46
N ILE A 74 11.06 14.06 -17.25
CA ILE A 74 10.09 13.51 -16.31
C ILE A 74 10.79 13.14 -15.01
N GLN A 75 10.28 13.68 -13.90
CA GLN A 75 10.73 13.39 -12.54
C GLN A 75 9.61 12.79 -11.69
N PHE A 76 9.96 11.81 -10.84
CA PHE A 76 9.09 11.27 -9.78
C PHE A 76 9.75 11.50 -8.42
N CYS A 77 9.02 11.23 -7.34
CA CYS A 77 9.58 11.23 -5.99
C CYS A 77 10.66 10.14 -5.84
N GLU A 78 11.71 10.40 -5.05
CA GLU A 78 12.78 9.43 -4.73
C GLU A 78 12.30 8.15 -4.06
N LEU A 79 11.05 8.13 -3.57
CA LEU A 79 10.40 6.94 -3.02
C LEU A 79 9.90 5.95 -4.09
N LEU A 80 9.97 6.29 -5.38
CA LEU A 80 9.53 5.45 -6.50
C LEU A 80 10.67 5.08 -7.48
N PRO A 81 11.84 4.59 -7.03
CA PRO A 81 13.00 4.40 -7.89
C PRO A 81 12.81 3.29 -8.93
N ARG A 82 12.06 2.20 -8.63
CA ARG A 82 11.81 1.13 -9.61
C ARG A 82 10.79 1.58 -10.65
N THR A 83 9.79 2.33 -10.24
CA THR A 83 8.78 2.89 -11.13
C THR A 83 9.41 3.92 -12.08
N ALA A 84 10.32 4.75 -11.57
CA ALA A 84 11.08 5.72 -12.39
C ALA A 84 11.88 5.04 -13.52
N LEU A 85 12.48 3.87 -13.27
CA LEU A 85 13.16 3.07 -14.30
C LEU A 85 12.22 2.60 -15.43
N ARG A 86 10.92 2.52 -15.15
CA ARG A 86 9.88 2.05 -16.09
C ARG A 86 9.02 3.17 -16.66
N ALA A 87 9.34 4.44 -16.36
CA ALA A 87 8.56 5.60 -16.82
C ALA A 87 8.34 5.66 -18.35
N HIS A 88 9.26 5.12 -19.15
CA HIS A 88 9.09 5.00 -20.61
C HIS A 88 7.90 4.13 -21.04
N ARG A 89 7.34 3.30 -20.15
CA ARG A 89 6.12 2.50 -20.36
C ARG A 89 4.85 3.16 -19.82
N LEU A 90 4.99 4.29 -19.13
CA LEU A 90 3.90 4.92 -18.37
C LEU A 90 3.39 6.17 -19.07
N ALA A 91 2.08 6.36 -19.03
CA ALA A 91 1.45 7.66 -19.21
C ALA A 91 0.94 8.15 -17.85
N VAL A 92 1.44 9.29 -17.38
CA VAL A 92 1.04 9.88 -16.10
C VAL A 92 0.16 11.09 -16.34
N ILE A 93 -1.06 11.09 -15.84
CA ILE A 93 -1.96 12.25 -15.84
C ILE A 93 -1.72 13.03 -14.54
N ARG A 94 -1.30 14.30 -14.64
CA ARG A 94 -1.04 15.19 -13.48
C ARG A 94 -2.11 16.28 -13.27
N SER A 95 -3.12 16.30 -14.12
CA SER A 95 -4.17 17.34 -14.16
C SER A 95 -5.56 16.77 -13.91
N MET A 96 -5.66 15.54 -13.39
CA MET A 96 -6.95 14.91 -13.15
C MET A 96 -7.60 15.49 -11.91
N PHE A 97 -8.93 15.57 -11.87
CA PHE A 97 -9.67 16.07 -10.71
C PHE A 97 -11.04 15.43 -10.56
N THR A 98 -11.59 15.53 -9.36
CA THR A 98 -12.99 15.20 -9.06
C THR A 98 -13.72 16.37 -8.41
N ASN A 99 -13.00 17.39 -7.92
CA ASN A 99 -13.53 18.49 -7.09
C ASN A 99 -14.38 18.00 -5.90
N ASN A 100 -14.15 16.77 -5.44
CA ASN A 100 -14.85 16.17 -4.32
C ASN A 100 -13.82 15.63 -3.31
N ASN A 101 -13.92 16.09 -2.06
CA ASN A 101 -13.02 15.70 -0.98
C ASN A 101 -13.53 14.50 -0.17
N ILE A 102 -14.62 13.85 -0.59
CA ILE A 102 -15.22 12.73 0.13
C ILE A 102 -14.87 11.42 -0.57
N HIS A 103 -14.45 10.42 0.19
CA HIS A 103 -14.07 9.10 -0.30
C HIS A 103 -15.16 8.48 -1.20
N GLY A 104 -16.39 8.42 -0.71
CA GLY A 104 -17.53 7.88 -1.44
C GLY A 104 -17.82 8.61 -2.74
N GLY A 105 -18.09 9.93 -2.68
CA GLY A 105 -18.45 10.70 -3.86
C GLY A 105 -17.34 10.83 -4.91
N SER A 106 -16.09 10.95 -4.47
CA SER A 106 -14.94 11.02 -5.38
C SER A 106 -14.60 9.65 -5.96
N GLY A 107 -14.59 8.61 -5.12
CA GLY A 107 -14.37 7.23 -5.53
C GLY A 107 -15.45 6.74 -6.49
N TYR A 108 -16.71 7.10 -6.22
CA TYR A 108 -17.84 6.83 -7.12
C TYR A 108 -17.56 7.37 -8.51
N TRP A 109 -17.05 8.60 -8.66
CA TRP A 109 -16.77 9.14 -10.00
C TRP A 109 -15.66 8.37 -10.71
N VAL A 110 -14.58 8.03 -10.01
CA VAL A 110 -13.47 7.24 -10.57
C VAL A 110 -13.93 5.82 -10.96
N LEU A 111 -14.78 5.19 -10.15
CA LEU A 111 -15.23 3.80 -10.33
C LEU A 111 -16.41 3.64 -11.29
N THR A 112 -17.09 4.72 -11.67
CA THR A 112 -18.31 4.69 -12.50
C THR A 112 -18.22 5.55 -13.75
N GLY A 113 -17.29 6.53 -13.78
CA GLY A 113 -17.22 7.56 -14.82
C GLY A 113 -18.29 8.65 -14.70
N ARG A 114 -19.15 8.61 -13.68
CA ARG A 114 -20.20 9.62 -13.44
C ARG A 114 -20.11 10.25 -12.07
N GLN A 115 -20.45 11.53 -11.97
CA GLN A 115 -20.62 12.18 -10.67
C GLN A 115 -21.77 11.56 -9.90
N LEU A 116 -21.61 11.49 -8.58
CA LEU A 116 -22.71 11.10 -7.69
C LEU A 116 -23.80 12.19 -7.74
N PRO A 117 -25.07 11.85 -8.03
CA PRO A 117 -26.12 12.85 -8.19
C PRO A 117 -26.44 13.64 -6.91
N SER A 118 -26.35 12.98 -5.74
CA SER A 118 -26.62 13.57 -4.43
C SER A 118 -26.00 12.73 -3.31
N GLY A 119 -25.80 13.35 -2.14
CA GLY A 119 -25.21 12.70 -0.98
C GLY A 119 -23.68 12.70 -0.99
N ASP A 120 -23.09 12.02 0.00
CA ASP A 120 -21.65 11.88 0.22
C ASP A 120 -21.07 10.59 -0.42
N GLY A 121 -21.94 9.65 -0.79
CA GLY A 121 -21.55 8.37 -1.39
C GLY A 121 -21.02 7.37 -0.37
N GLU A 122 -21.20 7.61 0.93
CA GLU A 122 -20.68 6.74 1.98
C GLU A 122 -21.40 5.38 2.02
N ASN A 123 -22.57 5.25 1.41
CA ASN A 123 -23.33 4.01 1.38
C ASN A 123 -23.77 3.67 -0.04
N ALA A 124 -23.22 2.60 -0.60
CA ALA A 124 -23.62 2.07 -1.90
C ALA A 124 -25.12 1.78 -1.99
N GLN A 125 -25.75 2.21 -3.07
CA GLN A 125 -27.18 2.04 -3.31
C GLN A 125 -27.46 1.18 -4.54
N PRO A 126 -28.58 0.44 -4.57
CA PRO A 126 -29.05 -0.23 -5.79
C PRO A 126 -29.34 0.73 -6.95
N THR A 127 -29.51 2.03 -6.67
CA THR A 127 -29.75 3.09 -7.66
C THR A 127 -28.47 3.75 -8.18
N ASP A 128 -27.30 3.33 -7.69
CA ASP A 128 -26.01 3.82 -8.16
C ASP A 128 -25.82 3.59 -9.66
N TRP A 129 -25.01 4.43 -10.30
CA TRP A 129 -24.49 4.13 -11.63
C TRP A 129 -23.65 2.86 -11.57
N PRO A 130 -23.67 2.01 -12.62
CA PRO A 130 -22.92 0.77 -12.58
C PRO A 130 -21.42 1.07 -12.58
N ASN A 131 -20.67 0.25 -11.83
CA ASN A 131 -19.22 0.23 -11.89
C ASN A 131 -18.70 0.03 -13.34
N LEU A 132 -17.54 0.59 -13.68
CA LEU A 132 -16.90 0.40 -14.99
C LEU A 132 -16.80 -1.09 -15.37
N ALA A 133 -16.39 -1.93 -14.41
CA ALA A 133 -16.25 -3.38 -14.61
C ALA A 133 -17.60 -4.07 -14.84
N SER A 134 -18.70 -3.55 -14.27
CA SER A 134 -20.07 -4.04 -14.55
C SER A 134 -20.49 -3.76 -15.99
N ILE A 135 -20.18 -2.57 -16.50
CA ILE A 135 -20.45 -2.22 -17.90
C ILE A 135 -19.60 -3.09 -18.84
N VAL A 136 -18.33 -3.35 -18.50
CA VAL A 136 -17.49 -4.29 -19.24
C VAL A 136 -18.04 -5.72 -19.19
N LYS A 137 -18.48 -6.21 -18.03
CA LYS A 137 -19.13 -7.52 -17.88
C LYS A 137 -20.40 -7.64 -18.72
N LEU A 138 -21.18 -6.56 -18.84
CA LEU A 138 -22.38 -6.50 -19.66
C LEU A 138 -22.09 -6.54 -21.16
N LEU A 139 -21.19 -5.67 -21.63
CA LEU A 139 -21.03 -5.40 -23.06
C LEU A 139 -19.89 -6.20 -23.71
N ARG A 140 -18.88 -6.59 -22.94
CA ARG A 140 -17.69 -7.32 -23.39
C ARG A 140 -17.27 -8.39 -22.37
N PRO A 141 -18.14 -9.38 -22.08
CA PRO A 141 -17.84 -10.45 -21.14
C PRO A 141 -16.65 -11.30 -21.61
N SER A 142 -16.03 -12.02 -20.67
CA SER A 142 -15.01 -13.00 -20.99
C SER A 142 -15.61 -14.15 -21.78
N GLU A 143 -14.95 -14.54 -22.88
CA GLU A 143 -15.29 -15.75 -23.63
C GLU A 143 -14.78 -17.02 -22.92
N ARG A 144 -13.75 -16.88 -22.08
CA ARG A 144 -13.09 -18.00 -21.38
C ARG A 144 -13.67 -18.26 -19.99
N LEU A 145 -14.08 -17.19 -19.30
CA LEU A 145 -14.61 -17.22 -17.93
C LEU A 145 -15.81 -16.26 -17.78
N PRO A 146 -16.95 -16.51 -18.44
CA PRO A 146 -18.10 -15.60 -18.43
C PRO A 146 -18.56 -15.15 -17.03
N SER A 147 -18.66 -16.09 -16.06
CA SER A 147 -19.02 -15.80 -14.66
C SER A 147 -18.03 -14.86 -13.96
N LEU A 148 -16.73 -14.98 -14.27
CA LEU A 148 -15.66 -14.15 -13.70
C LEU A 148 -15.25 -13.00 -14.62
N SER A 149 -16.11 -12.52 -15.51
CA SER A 149 -15.73 -11.44 -16.43
C SER A 149 -15.21 -10.18 -15.72
N ALA A 150 -15.73 -9.90 -14.52
CA ALA A 150 -15.28 -8.80 -13.66
C ALA A 150 -15.06 -9.29 -12.23
N VAL A 151 -13.94 -8.93 -11.61
CA VAL A 151 -13.55 -9.37 -10.25
C VAL A 151 -13.02 -8.19 -9.44
N SER A 152 -13.34 -8.16 -8.14
CA SER A 152 -12.75 -7.23 -7.17
C SER A 152 -11.96 -7.99 -6.10
N LEU A 153 -10.75 -7.52 -5.80
CA LEU A 153 -9.79 -8.09 -4.84
C LEU A 153 -9.19 -7.02 -3.91
N PRO A 154 -8.55 -7.42 -2.82
CA PRO A 154 -8.87 -8.63 -2.04
C PRO A 154 -10.03 -8.36 -1.08
N GLU A 155 -10.49 -7.11 -0.98
CA GLU A 155 -11.62 -6.66 -0.16
C GLU A 155 -12.33 -5.49 -0.88
N LEU A 156 -13.53 -5.12 -0.42
CA LEU A 156 -14.23 -3.94 -0.92
C LEU A 156 -13.55 -2.65 -0.44
N PHE A 157 -13.76 -1.57 -1.17
CA PHE A 157 -13.46 -0.22 -0.70
C PHE A 157 -14.46 0.15 0.41
N ILE A 158 -14.01 0.05 1.65
CA ILE A 158 -14.82 0.28 2.85
C ILE A 158 -14.27 1.53 3.55
N GLY A 159 -15.15 2.45 3.92
CA GLY A 159 -14.83 3.64 4.70
C GLY A 159 -14.41 3.30 6.13
N ASN A 160 -13.83 4.25 6.86
CA ASN A 160 -13.37 4.02 8.23
C ASN A 160 -14.52 3.65 9.19
N GLY A 161 -15.74 4.14 8.91
CA GLY A 161 -16.96 3.78 9.64
C GLY A 161 -17.48 2.35 9.36
N GLY A 162 -16.83 1.60 8.47
CA GLY A 162 -17.27 0.26 8.06
C GLY A 162 -18.35 0.27 6.96
N ASN A 163 -18.71 1.46 6.49
CA ASN A 163 -19.64 1.70 5.39
C ASN A 163 -19.03 1.27 4.05
N ILE A 164 -19.86 0.70 3.17
CA ILE A 164 -19.43 0.29 1.83
C ILE A 164 -19.63 1.49 0.90
N GLU A 165 -18.52 2.03 0.40
CA GLU A 165 -18.52 3.22 -0.45
C GLU A 165 -19.26 2.96 -1.78
N ALA A 166 -19.92 3.97 -2.32
CA ALA A 166 -20.75 3.85 -3.51
C ALA A 166 -19.96 3.53 -4.80
N GLY A 167 -20.65 3.02 -5.82
CA GLY A 167 -20.09 2.82 -7.17
C GLY A 167 -19.28 1.54 -7.38
N GLN A 168 -19.30 0.61 -6.41
CA GLN A 168 -18.57 -0.67 -6.47
C GLN A 168 -19.35 -1.82 -7.13
N PHE A 169 -20.65 -1.65 -7.35
CA PHE A 169 -21.57 -2.72 -7.76
C PHE A 169 -22.23 -2.45 -9.12
N GLY A 170 -23.08 -3.39 -9.56
CA GLY A 170 -23.87 -3.25 -10.79
C GLY A 170 -24.93 -2.15 -10.73
N GLY A 171 -25.26 -1.61 -9.56
CA GLY A 171 -26.18 -0.49 -9.39
C GLY A 171 -27.50 -0.70 -10.13
N ILE A 172 -27.90 0.27 -10.96
CA ILE A 172 -29.12 0.22 -11.79
C ILE A 172 -29.19 -0.96 -12.78
N LEU A 173 -28.09 -1.65 -13.09
CA LEU A 173 -28.11 -2.89 -13.87
C LEU A 173 -28.57 -4.10 -13.02
N GLY A 174 -28.38 -4.04 -11.72
CA GLY A 174 -28.69 -5.10 -10.76
C GLY A 174 -27.49 -5.97 -10.38
N PRO A 175 -27.65 -6.77 -9.31
CA PRO A 175 -26.56 -7.51 -8.68
C PRO A 175 -25.90 -8.55 -9.57
N GLN A 176 -26.62 -9.11 -10.56
CA GLN A 176 -26.06 -10.08 -11.51
C GLN A 176 -24.94 -9.52 -12.41
N TRP A 177 -24.85 -8.19 -12.49
CA TRP A 177 -23.81 -7.48 -13.23
C TRP A 177 -22.72 -6.91 -12.33
N SER A 178 -22.82 -7.06 -11.01
CA SER A 178 -21.74 -6.66 -10.10
C SER A 178 -20.45 -7.42 -10.42
N PRO A 179 -19.27 -6.81 -10.20
CA PRO A 179 -18.01 -7.55 -10.17
C PRO A 179 -18.08 -8.61 -9.07
N GLU A 180 -17.48 -9.77 -9.31
CA GLU A 180 -17.42 -10.82 -8.31
C GLU A 180 -16.43 -10.40 -7.21
N MET A 181 -16.93 -10.19 -6.00
CA MET A 181 -16.12 -9.77 -4.86
C MET A 181 -15.49 -11.01 -4.21
N ILE A 182 -14.17 -11.13 -4.31
CA ILE A 182 -13.44 -12.26 -3.73
C ILE A 182 -12.67 -11.79 -2.50
N GLU A 183 -13.31 -11.89 -1.33
CA GLU A 183 -12.67 -11.58 -0.06
C GLU A 183 -11.58 -12.59 0.26
N CYS A 184 -10.32 -12.15 0.34
CA CYS A 184 -9.19 -13.08 0.49
C CYS A 184 -7.97 -12.47 1.18
N LYS A 185 -7.06 -13.34 1.64
CA LYS A 185 -5.75 -12.98 2.23
C LYS A 185 -4.62 -13.69 1.47
N PRO A 186 -4.29 -13.25 0.25
CA PRO A 186 -3.39 -13.97 -0.64
C PRO A 186 -1.93 -14.04 -0.14
N ALA A 187 -1.57 -13.23 0.86
CA ALA A 187 -0.27 -13.27 1.52
C ALA A 187 -0.15 -14.37 2.58
N ASP A 188 -1.25 -14.95 3.06
CA ASP A 188 -1.20 -16.01 4.06
C ASP A 188 -0.49 -17.25 3.49
N LYS A 189 0.44 -17.84 4.26
CA LYS A 189 1.21 -19.02 3.84
C LYS A 189 0.32 -20.20 3.43
N ASN A 190 -0.82 -20.34 4.10
CA ASN A 190 -1.80 -21.39 3.84
C ASN A 190 -2.98 -20.90 3.00
N PHE A 191 -2.82 -19.77 2.29
CA PHE A 191 -3.89 -19.24 1.45
C PHE A 191 -4.37 -20.30 0.47
N GLN A 192 -5.63 -20.63 0.61
CA GLN A 192 -6.44 -21.40 -0.33
C GLN A 192 -7.78 -20.68 -0.34
N LEU A 193 -8.43 -20.58 -1.50
CA LEU A 193 -9.76 -19.98 -1.57
C LEU A 193 -10.77 -20.89 -0.83
N GLY A 194 -10.93 -20.66 0.47
CA GLY A 194 -11.80 -21.40 1.37
C GLY A 194 -13.23 -20.94 1.24
N GLY A 195 -14.03 -21.67 0.45
CA GLY A 195 -15.47 -21.40 0.27
C GLY A 195 -16.07 -22.09 -0.95
N MET A 196 -15.25 -22.40 -1.95
CA MET A 196 -15.66 -23.19 -3.12
C MET A 196 -15.51 -24.71 -2.95
N TYR A 197 -15.04 -25.14 -1.78
CA TYR A 197 -14.88 -26.56 -1.44
C TYR A 197 -16.00 -26.98 -0.47
N SER A 198 -17.04 -27.62 -1.00
CA SER A 198 -17.75 -28.63 -0.22
C SER A 198 -17.11 -29.98 -0.55
N PRO A 199 -16.34 -30.61 0.37
CA PRO A 199 -15.79 -31.95 0.16
C PRO A 199 -16.85 -33.03 -0.03
N ARG A 200 -18.15 -32.70 0.07
CA ARG A 200 -19.25 -33.66 0.07
C ARG A 200 -19.83 -33.95 -1.31
N VAL A 201 -19.45 -33.22 -2.37
CA VAL A 201 -20.01 -33.43 -3.72
C VAL A 201 -18.92 -33.25 -4.78
N PRO A 202 -18.43 -34.33 -5.40
CA PRO A 202 -17.57 -34.26 -6.58
C PRO A 202 -18.20 -33.39 -7.68
N GLY A 203 -17.38 -32.64 -8.45
CA GLY A 203 -17.87 -31.69 -9.46
C GLY A 203 -18.79 -32.30 -10.52
N GLU A 204 -18.65 -33.60 -10.80
CA GLU A 204 -19.56 -34.35 -11.69
C GLU A 204 -20.95 -34.54 -11.07
N GLN A 205 -21.02 -34.84 -9.77
CA GLN A 205 -22.30 -34.93 -9.04
C GLN A 205 -22.97 -33.56 -8.89
N MET A 206 -22.20 -32.48 -8.76
CA MET A 206 -22.75 -31.12 -8.76
C MET A 206 -23.34 -30.77 -10.13
N ARG A 207 -22.64 -31.08 -11.23
CA ARG A 207 -23.17 -30.93 -12.59
C ARG A 207 -24.46 -31.75 -12.80
N GLN A 208 -24.51 -32.99 -12.30
CA GLN A 208 -25.72 -33.81 -12.36
C GLN A 208 -26.88 -33.21 -11.57
N ARG A 209 -26.63 -32.69 -10.36
CA ARG A 209 -27.66 -32.01 -9.54
C ARG A 209 -28.19 -30.74 -10.19
N VAL A 210 -27.32 -29.95 -10.80
CA VAL A 210 -27.72 -28.74 -11.55
C VAL A 210 -28.52 -29.13 -12.79
N SER A 211 -28.12 -30.17 -13.51
CA SER A 211 -28.89 -30.68 -14.66
C SER A 211 -30.28 -31.18 -14.26
N LEU A 212 -30.42 -31.76 -13.06
CA LEU A 212 -31.69 -32.19 -12.49
C LEU A 212 -32.55 -31.00 -12.05
N LEU A 213 -31.96 -29.96 -11.46
CA LEU A 213 -32.63 -28.71 -11.13
C LEU A 213 -33.14 -28.00 -12.40
N ASP A 214 -32.32 -27.94 -13.45
CA ASP A 214 -32.73 -27.41 -14.76
C ASP A 214 -33.87 -28.23 -15.38
N ALA A 215 -33.79 -29.57 -15.29
CA ALA A 215 -34.85 -30.44 -15.77
C ALA A 215 -36.16 -30.25 -14.99
N LEU A 216 -36.08 -30.14 -13.66
CA LEU A 216 -37.22 -29.84 -12.81
C LEU A 216 -37.82 -28.46 -13.13
N GLY A 217 -36.98 -27.43 -13.27
CA GLY A 217 -37.40 -26.07 -13.64
C GLY A 217 -38.15 -26.02 -14.98
N ARG A 218 -37.68 -26.77 -15.99
CA ARG A 218 -38.38 -26.91 -17.29
C ARG A 218 -39.72 -27.63 -17.17
N THR A 219 -39.89 -28.50 -16.18
CA THR A 219 -41.17 -29.20 -15.93
C THR A 219 -42.24 -28.28 -15.35
N PHE A 220 -41.85 -27.14 -14.74
CA PHE A 220 -42.76 -26.16 -14.16
C PHE A 220 -42.98 -24.90 -15.03
N ASP A 221 -42.46 -24.86 -16.26
CA ASP A 221 -42.50 -23.70 -17.19
C ASP A 221 -43.85 -23.48 -17.90
N GLY A 222 -44.97 -23.59 -17.17
CA GLY A 222 -46.31 -23.26 -17.65
C GLY A 222 -46.75 -21.81 -17.39
N SER A 223 -45.94 -20.98 -16.73
CA SER A 223 -46.30 -19.62 -16.31
C SER A 223 -45.14 -18.63 -16.49
N PRO A 224 -45.39 -17.33 -16.79
CA PRO A 224 -44.31 -16.34 -16.95
C PRO A 224 -43.48 -16.25 -15.67
N ARG A 225 -42.20 -16.64 -15.72
CA ARG A 225 -41.27 -16.52 -14.58
C ARG A 225 -41.14 -15.05 -14.19
N SER A 226 -41.31 -14.75 -12.91
CA SER A 226 -41.08 -13.40 -12.39
C SER A 226 -39.61 -13.00 -12.57
N ALA A 227 -39.32 -11.70 -12.69
CA ALA A 227 -37.95 -11.19 -12.84
C ALA A 227 -37.00 -11.62 -11.70
N VAL A 228 -37.55 -11.92 -10.51
CA VAL A 228 -36.79 -12.41 -9.34
C VAL A 228 -36.26 -13.83 -9.58
N VAL A 229 -37.06 -14.71 -10.19
CA VAL A 229 -36.66 -16.09 -10.49
C VAL A 229 -35.54 -16.12 -11.53
N GLN A 230 -35.60 -15.26 -12.57
CA GLN A 230 -34.57 -15.18 -13.60
C GLN A 230 -33.21 -14.69 -13.07
N VAL A 231 -33.21 -13.78 -12.10
CA VAL A 231 -31.99 -13.31 -11.42
C VAL A 231 -31.39 -14.45 -10.58
N HIS A 232 -32.23 -15.17 -9.83
CA HIS A 232 -31.80 -16.31 -9.04
C HIS A 232 -31.18 -17.42 -9.92
N ASP A 233 -31.77 -17.71 -11.07
CA ASP A 233 -31.26 -18.70 -12.03
C ASP A 233 -29.86 -18.32 -12.55
N ARG A 234 -29.64 -17.05 -12.92
CA ARG A 234 -28.33 -16.58 -13.40
C ARG A 234 -27.23 -16.61 -12.33
N VAL A 235 -27.55 -16.15 -11.12
CA VAL A 235 -26.61 -16.17 -9.98
C VAL A 235 -26.25 -17.63 -9.63
N THR A 236 -27.23 -18.52 -9.65
CA THR A 236 -27.01 -19.96 -9.43
C THR A 236 -26.11 -20.55 -10.52
N GLN A 237 -26.32 -20.20 -11.77
CA GLN A 237 -25.52 -20.69 -12.90
C GLN A 237 -24.06 -20.20 -12.82
N GLN A 238 -23.82 -18.94 -12.45
CA GLN A 238 -22.49 -18.39 -12.23
C GLN A 238 -21.75 -19.11 -11.08
N ALA A 239 -22.43 -19.35 -9.96
CA ALA A 239 -21.86 -20.08 -8.84
C ALA A 239 -21.48 -21.52 -9.21
N VAL A 240 -22.30 -22.21 -10.02
CA VAL A 240 -21.99 -23.56 -10.51
C VAL A 240 -20.80 -23.56 -11.46
N GLU A 241 -20.70 -22.60 -12.37
CA GLU A 241 -19.58 -22.47 -13.30
C GLU A 241 -18.26 -22.23 -12.55
N LEU A 242 -18.28 -21.37 -11.52
CA LEU A 242 -17.17 -21.14 -10.62
C LEU A 242 -16.69 -22.42 -9.91
N LEU A 243 -17.62 -23.21 -9.40
CA LEU A 243 -17.34 -24.46 -8.69
C LEU A 243 -16.84 -25.58 -9.63
N THR A 244 -17.13 -25.50 -10.92
CA THR A 244 -16.88 -26.59 -11.89
C THR A 244 -15.81 -26.28 -12.93
N SER A 245 -15.39 -25.02 -13.08
CA SER A 245 -14.37 -24.61 -14.04
C SER A 245 -12.95 -24.79 -13.48
N GLY A 246 -12.19 -25.70 -14.11
CA GLY A 246 -10.78 -25.92 -13.73
C GLY A 246 -9.90 -24.67 -13.92
N GLY A 247 -10.21 -23.85 -14.93
CA GLY A 247 -9.46 -22.61 -15.23
C GLY A 247 -9.59 -21.54 -14.14
N ALA A 248 -10.78 -21.34 -13.58
CA ALA A 248 -10.96 -20.41 -12.46
C ALA A 248 -10.18 -20.90 -11.23
N ARG A 249 -10.30 -22.19 -10.90
CA ARG A 249 -9.58 -22.80 -9.77
C ARG A 249 -8.06 -22.63 -9.88
N GLN A 250 -7.52 -22.84 -11.07
CA GLN A 250 -6.08 -22.68 -11.31
C GLN A 250 -5.62 -21.23 -11.14
N ALA A 251 -6.42 -20.27 -11.61
CA ALA A 251 -6.09 -18.84 -11.50
C ALA A 251 -5.91 -18.39 -10.03
N PHE A 252 -6.76 -18.90 -9.11
CA PHE A 252 -6.67 -18.59 -7.67
C PHE A 252 -5.54 -19.31 -6.93
N ASN A 253 -4.88 -20.29 -7.54
CA ASN A 253 -3.83 -21.06 -6.89
C ASN A 253 -2.47 -20.37 -6.99
N LEU A 254 -2.16 -19.48 -6.05
CA LEU A 254 -0.86 -18.79 -5.99
C LEU A 254 0.32 -19.73 -5.72
N HIS A 255 0.11 -20.94 -5.23
CA HIS A 255 1.18 -21.92 -5.00
C HIS A 255 1.76 -22.51 -6.30
N GLU A 256 1.09 -22.28 -7.43
CA GLU A 256 1.63 -22.61 -8.75
C GLU A 256 2.65 -21.59 -9.26
N GLU A 257 2.74 -20.40 -8.65
CA GLU A 257 3.79 -19.44 -8.98
C GLU A 257 5.10 -19.84 -8.29
N PRO A 258 6.24 -19.78 -9.00
CA PRO A 258 7.55 -19.94 -8.37
C PRO A 258 7.73 -18.95 -7.22
N ASP A 259 8.44 -19.37 -6.17
CA ASP A 259 8.72 -18.49 -5.02
C ASP A 259 9.42 -17.20 -5.43
N SER A 260 10.31 -17.26 -6.43
CA SER A 260 10.98 -16.07 -6.98
C SER A 260 10.00 -15.04 -7.55
N VAL A 261 8.91 -15.46 -8.18
CA VAL A 261 7.87 -14.55 -8.70
C VAL A 261 7.10 -13.94 -7.54
N ARG A 262 6.72 -14.75 -6.55
CA ARG A 262 6.01 -14.27 -5.37
C ARG A 262 6.84 -13.30 -4.55
N ASP A 263 8.15 -13.55 -4.42
CA ASP A 263 9.11 -12.67 -3.76
C ASP A 263 9.32 -11.37 -4.54
N ARG A 264 9.34 -11.43 -5.87
CA ARG A 264 9.46 -10.24 -6.75
C ARG A 264 8.30 -9.25 -6.54
N TYR A 265 7.08 -9.74 -6.36
CA TYR A 265 5.91 -8.91 -6.03
C TYR A 265 5.86 -8.50 -4.55
N GLY A 266 6.66 -9.15 -3.70
CA GLY A 266 6.64 -8.98 -2.26
C GLY A 266 5.55 -9.81 -1.56
N ARG A 267 5.91 -10.41 -0.42
CA ARG A 267 5.08 -11.35 0.37
C ARG A 267 4.12 -10.65 1.35
N TYR A 268 3.59 -9.50 0.96
CA TYR A 268 2.63 -8.72 1.75
C TYR A 268 1.27 -8.66 1.04
N PRO A 269 0.18 -8.31 1.74
CA PRO A 269 -1.18 -8.37 1.19
C PRO A 269 -1.34 -7.68 -0.17
N TRP A 270 -0.82 -6.46 -0.34
CA TRP A 270 -0.89 -5.74 -1.61
C TRP A 270 -0.20 -6.50 -2.76
N GLY A 271 1.07 -6.86 -2.59
CA GLY A 271 1.86 -7.58 -3.60
C GLY A 271 1.22 -8.86 -4.08
N GLN A 272 0.74 -9.68 -3.14
CA GLN A 272 0.11 -10.96 -3.47
C GLN A 272 -1.30 -10.80 -4.07
N SER A 273 -2.01 -9.71 -3.74
CA SER A 273 -3.32 -9.39 -4.37
C SER A 273 -3.16 -8.95 -5.82
N VAL A 274 -2.13 -8.16 -6.12
CA VAL A 274 -1.80 -7.76 -7.50
C VAL A 274 -1.33 -8.96 -8.32
N LEU A 275 -0.51 -9.85 -7.74
CA LEU A 275 -0.11 -11.10 -8.39
C LEU A 275 -1.31 -12.00 -8.71
N LEU A 276 -2.26 -12.12 -7.78
CA LEU A 276 -3.51 -12.84 -8.02
C LEU A 276 -4.32 -12.17 -9.15
N GLY A 277 -4.39 -10.84 -9.16
CA GLY A 277 -5.00 -10.10 -10.25
C GLY A 277 -4.38 -10.40 -11.61
N ARG A 278 -3.04 -10.43 -11.70
CA ARG A 278 -2.33 -10.83 -12.93
C ARG A 278 -2.71 -12.24 -13.39
N ARG A 279 -2.78 -13.22 -12.47
CA ARG A 279 -3.19 -14.60 -12.81
C ARG A 279 -4.63 -14.67 -13.32
N LEU A 280 -5.54 -13.90 -12.74
CA LEU A 280 -6.93 -13.82 -13.22
C LEU A 280 -6.99 -13.25 -14.64
N ILE A 281 -6.21 -12.21 -14.93
CA ILE A 281 -6.09 -11.64 -16.27
C ILE A 281 -5.58 -12.69 -17.27
N GLU A 282 -4.51 -13.42 -16.91
CA GLU A 282 -3.93 -14.50 -17.72
C GLU A 282 -4.92 -15.66 -17.98
N ALA A 283 -5.78 -15.95 -17.00
CA ALA A 283 -6.85 -16.94 -17.12
C ALA A 283 -8.01 -16.47 -18.01
N GLY A 284 -8.14 -15.16 -18.27
CA GLY A 284 -9.10 -14.57 -19.19
C GLY A 284 -10.15 -13.67 -18.55
N VAL A 285 -9.99 -13.25 -17.29
CA VAL A 285 -10.85 -12.21 -16.69
C VAL A 285 -10.70 -10.89 -17.46
N ARG A 286 -11.82 -10.20 -17.74
CA ARG A 286 -11.83 -8.98 -18.55
C ARG A 286 -11.53 -7.72 -17.75
N PHE A 287 -11.92 -7.69 -16.48
CA PHE A 287 -11.68 -6.55 -15.60
C PHE A 287 -11.39 -7.04 -14.19
N VAL A 288 -10.22 -6.71 -13.67
CA VAL A 288 -9.87 -6.97 -12.26
C VAL A 288 -9.60 -5.63 -11.58
N THR A 289 -10.33 -5.35 -10.51
CA THR A 289 -10.02 -4.26 -9.59
C THR A 289 -9.28 -4.83 -8.39
N VAL A 290 -8.08 -4.32 -8.11
CA VAL A 290 -7.32 -4.64 -6.89
C VAL A 290 -7.32 -3.39 -6.02
N ASN A 291 -8.14 -3.40 -4.98
CA ASN A 291 -8.17 -2.38 -3.95
C ASN A 291 -6.95 -2.53 -3.04
N TRP A 292 -6.40 -1.40 -2.59
CA TRP A 292 -5.36 -1.42 -1.56
C TRP A 292 -5.91 -2.07 -0.28
N PRO A 293 -5.34 -3.19 0.20
CA PRO A 293 -5.86 -3.88 1.35
C PRO A 293 -5.59 -3.10 2.64
N ARG A 294 -6.58 -3.09 3.54
CA ARG A 294 -6.37 -2.65 4.92
C ARG A 294 -5.46 -3.63 5.65
N ILE A 295 -4.58 -3.08 6.48
CA ILE A 295 -3.77 -3.86 7.43
C ILE A 295 -4.39 -3.82 8.83
N PRO A 296 -4.08 -4.80 9.71
CA PRO A 296 -4.58 -4.79 11.08
C PRO A 296 -4.26 -3.47 11.80
N GLY A 297 -5.30 -2.79 12.29
CA GLY A 297 -5.18 -1.50 12.99
C GLY A 297 -5.57 -0.27 12.15
N ASP A 298 -5.64 -0.39 10.81
CA ASP A 298 -5.93 0.76 9.93
C ASP A 298 -7.22 1.51 10.31
N ARG A 299 -8.29 0.81 10.70
CA ARG A 299 -9.58 1.46 11.03
C ARG A 299 -9.53 2.35 12.29
N GLY A 300 -8.47 2.28 13.07
CA GLY A 300 -8.31 3.00 14.33
C GLY A 300 -7.14 3.96 14.32
N VAL A 301 -6.71 4.48 13.17
CA VAL A 301 -5.61 5.46 13.07
C VAL A 301 -5.97 6.62 12.16
N ASP A 302 -5.26 7.74 12.29
CA ASP A 302 -5.44 8.95 11.47
C ASP A 302 -4.68 8.88 10.13
N ASN A 303 -4.15 7.71 9.76
CA ASN A 303 -3.41 7.53 8.51
C ASN A 303 -3.61 6.14 7.87
N PRO A 304 -4.86 5.64 7.73
CA PRO A 304 -5.12 4.33 7.14
C PRO A 304 -4.79 4.33 5.65
N LEU A 305 -4.44 3.18 5.06
CA LEU A 305 -4.28 3.09 3.60
C LEU A 305 -3.39 4.24 3.06
N TRP A 306 -3.80 4.88 1.95
CA TRP A 306 -3.22 6.14 1.43
C TRP A 306 -3.79 7.41 2.09
N ASP A 307 -4.66 7.27 3.09
CA ASP A 307 -5.38 8.36 3.76
C ASP A 307 -4.55 9.08 4.84
N THR A 308 -3.46 9.72 4.41
CA THR A 308 -2.38 10.21 5.29
C THR A 308 -2.68 11.50 6.07
N HIS A 309 -3.77 11.59 6.84
CA HIS A 309 -4.06 12.80 7.65
C HIS A 309 -3.05 13.08 8.76
N ALA A 310 -2.20 12.11 9.10
CA ALA A 310 -1.05 12.28 9.99
C ALA A 310 0.18 11.54 9.43
N ARG A 311 1.39 11.97 9.83
CA ARG A 311 2.65 11.25 9.57
C ARG A 311 2.84 10.84 8.10
N ASN A 312 2.50 11.71 7.15
CA ASN A 312 2.54 11.42 5.71
C ASN A 312 3.92 10.93 5.28
N ALA A 313 4.99 11.62 5.68
CA ALA A 313 6.35 11.24 5.31
C ALA A 313 6.70 9.82 5.77
N ASP A 314 6.37 9.45 7.01
CA ASP A 314 6.64 8.11 7.51
C ASP A 314 5.84 7.06 6.78
N ARG A 315 4.53 7.29 6.62
CA ARG A 315 3.62 6.33 6.01
C ARG A 315 3.99 6.08 4.54
N MET A 316 4.38 7.14 3.83
CA MET A 316 4.90 7.07 2.47
C MET A 316 6.21 6.29 2.39
N GLU A 317 7.19 6.58 3.27
CA GLU A 317 8.50 5.95 3.25
C GLU A 317 8.50 4.48 3.74
N ASP A 318 7.65 4.14 4.72
CA ASP A 318 7.71 2.84 5.40
C ASP A 318 6.81 1.79 4.77
N VAL A 319 5.66 2.20 4.21
CA VAL A 319 4.60 1.27 3.82
C VAL A 319 4.17 1.51 2.38
N LEU A 320 3.66 2.71 2.08
CA LEU A 320 2.90 2.94 0.85
C LEU A 320 3.79 2.91 -0.39
N ALA A 321 4.80 3.78 -0.45
CA ALA A 321 5.65 3.86 -1.62
C ALA A 321 6.53 2.61 -1.82
N PRO A 322 7.14 1.99 -0.78
CA PRO A 322 7.88 0.74 -0.98
C PRO A 322 7.02 -0.40 -1.51
N GLN A 323 5.83 -0.62 -0.94
CA GLN A 323 4.95 -1.68 -1.40
C GLN A 323 4.44 -1.40 -2.82
N PHE A 324 4.08 -0.15 -3.13
CA PHE A 324 3.65 0.23 -4.46
C PHE A 324 4.78 0.10 -5.49
N ASP A 325 5.96 0.68 -5.23
CA ASP A 325 7.10 0.72 -6.15
C ASP A 325 7.60 -0.69 -6.51
N VAL A 326 7.71 -1.58 -5.51
CA VAL A 326 8.11 -2.97 -5.72
C VAL A 326 7.05 -3.73 -6.51
N THR A 327 5.80 -3.70 -6.06
CA THR A 327 4.71 -4.47 -6.68
C THR A 327 4.40 -3.99 -8.09
N PHE A 328 4.31 -2.67 -8.30
CA PHE A 328 3.96 -2.09 -9.59
C PHE A 328 5.05 -2.33 -10.63
N ALA A 329 6.32 -2.19 -10.25
CA ALA A 329 7.44 -2.52 -11.13
C ALA A 329 7.46 -4.01 -11.50
N ALA A 330 7.25 -4.90 -10.51
CA ALA A 330 7.16 -6.34 -10.72
C ALA A 330 6.01 -6.72 -11.67
N LEU A 331 4.84 -6.11 -11.49
CA LEU A 331 3.68 -6.32 -12.35
C LEU A 331 3.97 -5.96 -13.81
N LEU A 332 4.53 -4.77 -14.06
CA LEU A 332 4.80 -4.30 -15.42
C LEU A 332 5.84 -5.18 -16.13
N ASP A 333 6.86 -5.62 -15.42
CA ASP A 333 7.86 -6.53 -15.99
C ASP A 333 7.30 -7.93 -16.23
N ASP A 334 6.53 -8.48 -15.29
CA ASP A 334 5.90 -9.79 -15.43
C ASP A 334 4.90 -9.83 -16.60
N LEU A 335 4.08 -8.77 -16.74
CA LEU A 335 3.19 -8.63 -17.90
C LEU A 335 3.96 -8.51 -19.22
N GLN A 336 5.08 -7.77 -19.23
CA GLN A 336 5.92 -7.65 -20.42
C GLN A 336 6.58 -8.98 -20.79
N GLU A 337 7.19 -9.67 -19.82
CA GLU A 337 7.85 -10.97 -19.98
C GLU A 337 6.90 -12.03 -20.53
N ARG A 338 5.61 -11.95 -20.15
CA ARG A 338 4.55 -12.85 -20.62
C ARG A 338 3.89 -12.41 -21.93
N GLY A 339 4.25 -11.24 -22.47
CA GLY A 339 3.58 -10.65 -23.64
C GLY A 339 2.13 -10.21 -23.38
N LEU A 340 1.75 -10.05 -22.10
CA LEU A 340 0.40 -9.64 -21.70
C LEU A 340 0.24 -8.12 -21.63
N LEU A 341 1.33 -7.35 -21.52
CA LEU A 341 1.26 -5.89 -21.37
C LEU A 341 0.64 -5.21 -22.61
N ASP A 342 0.87 -5.74 -23.80
CA ASP A 342 0.30 -5.20 -25.05
C ASP A 342 -1.22 -5.42 -25.18
N GLU A 343 -1.78 -6.28 -24.33
CA GLU A 343 -3.20 -6.67 -24.33
C GLU A 343 -3.92 -6.34 -23.03
N THR A 344 -3.19 -5.92 -21.99
CA THR A 344 -3.73 -5.57 -20.66
C THR A 344 -3.53 -4.09 -20.40
N LEU A 345 -4.63 -3.36 -20.18
CA LEU A 345 -4.58 -2.00 -19.69
C LEU A 345 -4.37 -2.02 -18.17
N VAL A 346 -3.24 -1.50 -17.69
CA VAL A 346 -2.98 -1.31 -16.27
C VAL A 346 -3.31 0.14 -15.90
N VAL A 347 -4.15 0.34 -14.88
CA VAL A 347 -4.54 1.67 -14.37
C VAL A 347 -4.23 1.72 -12.89
N ALA A 348 -3.41 2.67 -12.43
CA ALA A 348 -3.19 2.93 -11.01
C ALA A 348 -3.72 4.31 -10.65
N VAL A 349 -4.69 4.36 -9.73
CA VAL A 349 -5.46 5.58 -9.43
C VAL A 349 -6.09 5.50 -8.05
N GLY A 350 -6.22 6.64 -7.37
CA GLY A 350 -7.02 6.78 -6.14
C GLY A 350 -8.35 7.49 -6.42
N GLU A 351 -9.07 7.85 -5.38
CA GLU A 351 -10.31 8.61 -5.47
C GLU A 351 -10.08 10.11 -5.67
N PHE A 352 -8.99 10.68 -5.13
CA PHE A 352 -8.61 12.09 -5.19
C PHE A 352 -7.11 12.24 -4.85
N GLY A 353 -6.61 13.48 -4.74
CA GLY A 353 -5.26 13.78 -4.27
C GLY A 353 -5.24 14.28 -2.82
N ARG A 354 -4.14 14.89 -2.43
CA ARG A 354 -3.89 15.36 -1.05
C ARG A 354 -3.56 16.84 -0.98
N THR A 355 -3.87 17.48 0.15
CA THR A 355 -3.62 18.91 0.34
C THR A 355 -2.16 19.25 0.04
N PRO A 356 -1.89 20.36 -0.66
CA PRO A 356 -0.52 20.82 -0.90
C PRO A 356 0.25 21.14 0.36
N ARG A 357 -0.40 21.74 1.36
CA ARG A 357 0.23 22.09 2.63
C ARG A 357 0.13 20.93 3.61
N ILE A 358 1.24 20.61 4.26
CA ILE A 358 1.33 19.64 5.36
C ILE A 358 0.65 20.23 6.61
N ASN A 359 -0.23 19.44 7.25
CA ASN A 359 -0.98 19.86 8.43
C ASN A 359 -0.17 19.71 9.73
N ALA A 360 -0.74 20.15 10.86
CA ALA A 360 -0.06 20.13 12.16
C ALA A 360 0.31 18.72 12.67
N ASN A 361 -0.35 17.67 12.17
CA ASN A 361 -0.05 16.28 12.50
C ASN A 361 1.00 15.66 11.57
N GLY A 362 1.64 16.47 10.73
CA GLY A 362 2.61 16.02 9.73
C GLY A 362 1.96 15.21 8.58
N GLY A 363 0.65 15.35 8.39
CA GLY A 363 -0.12 14.68 7.34
C GLY A 363 -0.57 15.62 6.22
N ARG A 364 -1.36 15.08 5.29
CA ARG A 364 -2.07 15.82 4.24
C ARG A 364 -3.53 15.37 4.21
N ASP A 365 -4.44 16.34 4.09
CA ASP A 365 -5.87 16.11 4.12
C ASP A 365 -6.44 15.85 2.72
N HIS A 366 -7.73 15.54 2.62
CA HIS A 366 -8.42 15.25 1.35
C HIS A 366 -8.36 16.42 0.38
N TRP A 367 -8.12 16.12 -0.90
CA TRP A 367 -7.99 17.14 -1.95
C TRP A 367 -8.42 16.63 -3.33
N GLY A 368 -9.72 16.75 -3.60
CA GLY A 368 -10.35 16.53 -4.89
C GLY A 368 -10.00 17.50 -6.04
N PRO A 369 -9.48 18.73 -5.80
CA PRO A 369 -9.16 19.63 -6.91
C PRO A 369 -8.07 19.13 -7.85
N VAL A 370 -7.14 18.28 -7.41
CA VAL A 370 -6.14 17.67 -8.30
C VAL A 370 -5.65 16.33 -7.78
N MET A 371 -5.41 15.39 -8.68
CA MET A 371 -4.91 14.04 -8.41
C MET A 371 -4.10 13.52 -9.61
N ASN A 372 -3.35 12.45 -9.36
CA ASN A 372 -2.61 11.74 -10.40
C ASN A 372 -3.32 10.45 -10.79
N ALA A 373 -3.15 10.03 -12.04
CA ALA A 373 -3.45 8.67 -12.50
C ALA A 373 -2.32 8.17 -13.40
N VAL A 374 -2.04 6.87 -13.36
CA VAL A 374 -1.01 6.24 -14.17
C VAL A 374 -1.61 5.13 -15.01
N LEU A 375 -1.32 5.15 -16.30
CA LEU A 375 -1.78 4.16 -17.26
C LEU A 375 -0.57 3.51 -17.95
N ALA A 376 -0.68 2.22 -18.27
CA ALA A 376 0.32 1.48 -19.02
C ALA A 376 -0.32 0.33 -19.81
N GLY A 377 0.33 -0.06 -20.92
CA GLY A 377 -0.09 -1.20 -21.73
C GLY A 377 -1.31 -0.92 -22.61
N ALA A 378 -1.67 -1.92 -23.43
CA ALA A 378 -2.85 -1.95 -24.28
C ALA A 378 -3.25 -0.63 -24.95
N GLY A 379 -2.40 -0.12 -25.85
CA GLY A 379 -2.70 1.07 -26.67
C GLY A 379 -2.44 2.41 -25.98
N ILE A 380 -1.85 2.40 -24.78
CA ILE A 380 -1.29 3.59 -24.15
C ILE A 380 0.13 3.84 -24.67
N ALA A 381 0.36 5.03 -25.24
CA ALA A 381 1.70 5.49 -25.58
C ALA A 381 2.46 5.86 -24.29
N GLY A 382 3.43 5.03 -23.89
CA GLY A 382 4.24 5.29 -22.70
C GLY A 382 5.20 6.47 -22.85
N GLY A 383 5.92 6.80 -21.77
CA GLY A 383 6.96 7.83 -21.78
C GLY A 383 6.43 9.25 -21.86
N GLN A 384 5.27 9.51 -21.28
CA GLN A 384 4.66 10.83 -21.32
C GLN A 384 3.99 11.23 -19.99
N VAL A 385 3.88 12.55 -19.82
CA VAL A 385 3.03 13.19 -18.82
C VAL A 385 1.95 13.96 -19.57
N TYR A 386 0.70 13.79 -19.14
CA TYR A 386 -0.44 14.53 -19.64
C TYR A 386 -0.91 15.58 -18.64
N GLY A 387 -1.05 16.80 -19.15
CA GLY A 387 -1.38 17.97 -18.35
C GLY A 387 -0.36 18.25 -17.25
N SER A 388 -0.69 19.22 -16.41
CA SER A 388 0.13 19.58 -15.25
C SER A 388 -0.75 20.12 -14.14
N SER A 389 -0.30 19.97 -12.90
CA SER A 389 -0.80 20.75 -11.78
C SER A 389 0.06 22.01 -11.59
N ASP A 390 -0.46 22.98 -10.85
CA ASP A 390 0.22 24.25 -10.57
C ASP A 390 1.55 24.07 -9.80
N LYS A 391 2.26 25.18 -9.59
CA LYS A 391 3.55 25.22 -8.87
C LYS A 391 3.50 24.63 -7.45
N GLN A 392 2.32 24.46 -6.86
CA GLN A 392 2.13 23.90 -5.53
C GLN A 392 1.54 22.49 -5.56
N GLY A 393 1.09 21.98 -6.72
CA GLY A 393 0.32 20.72 -6.77
C GLY A 393 -1.09 20.88 -6.22
N ALA A 394 -1.68 22.08 -6.31
CA ALA A 394 -2.98 22.39 -5.71
C ALA A 394 -4.14 22.29 -6.71
N HIS A 395 -3.94 22.72 -7.97
CA HIS A 395 -4.98 22.69 -8.98
C HIS A 395 -4.39 22.31 -10.33
N PRO A 396 -5.19 21.80 -11.28
CA PRO A 396 -4.77 21.62 -12.67
C PRO A 396 -4.35 22.98 -13.26
N ALA A 397 -3.18 23.03 -13.89
CA ALA A 397 -2.66 24.19 -14.58
C ALA A 397 -2.84 24.08 -16.10
N THR A 398 -2.62 22.89 -16.66
CA THR A 398 -2.80 22.63 -18.10
C THR A 398 -3.55 21.33 -18.34
N ASP A 399 -4.35 21.31 -19.42
CA ASP A 399 -5.16 20.16 -19.85
C ASP A 399 -5.94 19.48 -18.70
N PRO A 400 -6.80 20.22 -17.96
CA PRO A 400 -7.60 19.65 -16.88
C PRO A 400 -8.51 18.54 -17.41
N VAL A 401 -8.55 17.40 -16.72
CA VAL A 401 -9.41 16.26 -17.09
C VAL A 401 -10.13 15.73 -15.86
N ASP A 402 -11.41 15.42 -16.00
CA ASP A 402 -12.16 14.77 -14.95
C ASP A 402 -12.08 13.23 -15.04
N ALA A 403 -12.59 12.55 -14.01
CA ALA A 403 -12.63 11.09 -13.97
C ALA A 403 -13.49 10.45 -15.08
N GLY A 404 -14.42 11.18 -15.69
CA GLY A 404 -15.21 10.70 -16.83
C GLY A 404 -14.36 10.41 -18.06
N HIS A 405 -13.33 11.22 -18.31
CA HIS A 405 -12.40 11.02 -19.43
C HIS A 405 -11.57 9.75 -19.26
N LEU A 406 -11.18 9.41 -18.02
CA LEU A 406 -10.52 8.14 -17.71
C LEU A 406 -11.44 6.95 -18.03
N ALA A 407 -12.69 7.00 -17.59
CA ALA A 407 -13.69 5.97 -17.89
C ALA A 407 -13.92 5.80 -19.41
N ALA A 408 -14.06 6.91 -20.15
CA ALA A 408 -14.21 6.89 -21.60
C ALA A 408 -12.98 6.26 -22.30
N THR A 409 -11.78 6.57 -21.80
CA THR A 409 -10.52 5.98 -22.30
C THR A 409 -10.48 4.46 -22.09
N ILE A 410 -10.87 3.99 -20.90
CA ILE A 410 -10.95 2.57 -20.58
C ILE A 410 -11.96 1.87 -21.52
N PHE A 411 -13.16 2.42 -21.68
CA PHE A 411 -14.18 1.86 -22.56
C PHE A 411 -13.71 1.79 -24.02
N HIS A 412 -13.11 2.86 -24.53
CA HIS A 412 -12.55 2.89 -25.88
C HIS A 412 -11.51 1.79 -26.09
N LEU A 413 -10.53 1.66 -25.18
CA LEU A 413 -9.48 0.65 -25.27
C LEU A 413 -10.03 -0.77 -25.13
N VAL A 414 -11.07 -0.99 -24.32
CA VAL A 414 -11.76 -2.29 -24.23
C VAL A 414 -12.61 -2.57 -25.48
N GLY A 415 -12.92 -1.55 -26.28
CA GLY A 415 -13.71 -1.65 -27.51
C GLY A 415 -15.20 -1.58 -27.25
N ILE A 416 -15.59 -0.75 -26.29
CA ILE A 416 -16.96 -0.32 -26.02
C ILE A 416 -17.11 1.07 -26.65
N ASP A 417 -18.15 1.24 -27.48
CA ASP A 417 -18.38 2.52 -28.12
C ASP A 417 -18.81 3.58 -27.11
N THR A 418 -18.03 4.65 -26.98
CA THR A 418 -18.26 5.70 -25.98
C THR A 418 -19.47 6.57 -26.28
N GLN A 419 -19.96 6.55 -27.52
CA GLN A 419 -21.21 7.19 -27.90
C GLN A 419 -22.44 6.28 -27.74
N GLY A 420 -22.20 5.00 -27.44
CA GLY A 420 -23.23 3.99 -27.31
C GLY A 420 -24.05 4.10 -26.02
N THR A 421 -25.11 3.29 -25.98
CA THR A 421 -26.06 3.21 -24.89
C THR A 421 -26.17 1.79 -24.35
N PHE A 422 -26.70 1.65 -23.14
CA PHE A 422 -27.17 0.39 -22.58
C PHE A 422 -28.54 0.58 -21.93
N ARG A 423 -29.24 -0.52 -21.67
CA ARG A 423 -30.55 -0.50 -20.99
C ARG A 423 -30.41 -0.91 -19.54
N ASP A 424 -31.05 -0.16 -18.65
CA ASP A 424 -31.19 -0.55 -17.24
C ASP A 424 -32.29 -1.61 -17.04
N ARG A 425 -32.54 -1.99 -15.78
CA ARG A 425 -33.53 -3.02 -15.41
C ARG A 425 -34.97 -2.70 -15.79
N VAL A 426 -35.31 -1.42 -15.97
CA VAL A 426 -36.66 -0.99 -16.37
C VAL A 426 -36.72 -0.69 -17.88
N GLY A 427 -35.64 -0.96 -18.61
CA GLY A 427 -35.56 -0.79 -20.06
C GLY A 427 -35.23 0.64 -20.50
N ARG A 428 -34.88 1.55 -19.58
CA ARG A 428 -34.48 2.92 -19.93
C ARG A 428 -33.10 2.88 -20.59
N GLU A 429 -33.00 3.55 -21.72
CA GLU A 429 -31.77 3.68 -22.48
C GLU A 429 -30.89 4.82 -21.93
N LEU A 430 -29.64 4.50 -21.65
CA LEU A 430 -28.70 5.38 -20.95
C LEU A 430 -27.34 5.38 -21.65
N ARG A 431 -26.72 6.56 -21.77
CA ARG A 431 -25.38 6.70 -22.38
C ARG A 431 -24.31 6.08 -21.50
N ILE A 432 -23.36 5.37 -22.11
CA ILE A 432 -22.26 4.70 -21.40
C ILE A 432 -21.38 5.71 -20.66
N THR A 433 -20.99 6.79 -21.33
CA THR A 433 -20.19 7.88 -20.78
C THR A 433 -20.66 9.22 -21.35
N ASP A 434 -20.37 10.31 -20.63
CA ASP A 434 -20.62 11.67 -21.09
C ASP A 434 -19.33 12.39 -21.54
N ALA A 435 -18.17 11.77 -21.35
CA ALA A 435 -16.86 12.31 -21.67
C ALA A 435 -16.22 11.62 -22.87
N GLU A 436 -15.22 12.28 -23.46
CA GLU A 436 -14.43 11.72 -24.56
C GLU A 436 -13.18 11.00 -24.05
N PRO A 437 -12.69 9.97 -24.77
CA PRO A 437 -11.40 9.37 -24.50
C PRO A 437 -10.26 10.38 -24.57
N LEU A 438 -9.22 10.18 -23.75
CA LEU A 438 -7.98 10.93 -23.81
C LEU A 438 -7.12 10.44 -24.98
N PHE A 439 -7.53 10.77 -26.21
CA PHE A 439 -6.86 10.28 -27.43
C PHE A 439 -5.37 10.62 -27.51
N LYS A 440 -4.94 11.74 -26.88
CA LYS A 440 -3.52 12.12 -26.78
C LYS A 440 -2.67 11.08 -26.03
N LEU A 441 -3.27 10.26 -25.16
CA LEU A 441 -2.58 9.18 -24.45
C LEU A 441 -2.38 7.93 -25.30
N LEU A 442 -3.07 7.82 -26.43
CA LEU A 442 -3.15 6.58 -27.18
C LEU A 442 -2.07 6.49 -28.25
N GLY A 443 -1.55 5.28 -28.46
CA GLY A 443 -0.57 4.98 -29.50
C GLY A 443 0.00 3.57 -29.39
N ASP A 444 0.66 3.14 -30.47
CA ASP A 444 1.34 1.86 -30.58
C ASP A 444 2.82 1.92 -30.19
N GLU A 445 3.38 3.11 -30.05
CA GLU A 445 4.77 3.35 -29.68
C GLU A 445 4.86 4.34 -28.50
N PRO A 446 5.94 4.30 -27.70
CA PRO A 446 6.22 5.32 -26.71
C PRO A 446 6.25 6.73 -27.34
N ARG A 447 5.79 7.74 -26.60
CA ARG A 447 5.73 9.12 -27.07
C ARG A 447 7.10 9.70 -27.39
N THR A 448 8.14 9.14 -26.79
CA THR A 448 9.54 9.47 -27.06
C THR A 448 10.37 8.20 -27.13
N ALA A 449 11.29 8.14 -28.10
CA ALA A 449 12.32 7.11 -28.16
C ALA A 449 13.55 7.45 -27.31
N GLN A 450 13.59 8.65 -26.71
CA GLN A 450 14.71 9.06 -25.87
C GLN A 450 14.63 8.37 -24.52
N HIS A 451 15.74 7.73 -24.14
CA HIS A 451 15.92 7.14 -22.83
C HIS A 451 16.97 7.92 -22.04
N ALA A 452 16.69 8.11 -20.75
CA ALA A 452 17.62 8.64 -19.77
C ALA A 452 17.98 7.56 -18.73
N ILE A 453 19.12 7.74 -18.08
CA ILE A 453 19.46 6.94 -16.90
C ILE A 453 18.67 7.53 -15.72
N SER A 454 17.85 6.70 -15.08
CA SER A 454 17.16 7.09 -13.85
C SER A 454 18.17 7.40 -12.76
N THR A 455 17.94 8.46 -11.98
CA THR A 455 18.77 8.82 -10.82
C THR A 455 18.24 8.21 -9.51
N GLY A 456 17.23 7.35 -9.58
CA GLY A 456 16.65 6.71 -8.40
C GLY A 456 17.61 5.71 -7.73
N ASP A 457 17.70 5.77 -6.41
CA ASP A 457 18.49 4.83 -5.61
C ASP A 457 17.62 3.67 -5.11
N LEU A 458 17.90 2.46 -5.57
CA LEU A 458 17.17 1.26 -5.12
C LEU A 458 17.45 0.90 -3.66
N ALA A 459 18.58 1.33 -3.08
CA ALA A 459 18.91 1.12 -1.67
C ALA A 459 18.07 2.02 -0.75
N ARG A 460 17.57 3.15 -1.25
CA ARG A 460 16.67 4.06 -0.53
C ARG A 460 15.32 3.43 -0.22
N VAL A 461 14.82 2.61 -1.14
CA VAL A 461 13.56 1.89 -1.06
C VAL A 461 13.86 0.40 -1.20
N PRO A 462 14.37 -0.27 -0.15
CA PRO A 462 14.60 -1.71 -0.21
C PRO A 462 13.27 -2.46 -0.40
N PRO A 463 13.29 -3.73 -0.83
CA PRO A 463 12.10 -4.56 -0.80
C PRO A 463 11.44 -4.52 0.58
N PHE A 464 10.13 -4.28 0.64
CA PHE A 464 9.39 -4.14 1.88
C PHE A 464 9.56 -5.39 2.76
N ARG A 465 9.75 -5.17 4.07
CA ARG A 465 9.88 -6.21 5.09
C ARG A 465 8.80 -6.00 6.16
N ASP A 466 8.23 -7.10 6.64
CA ASP A 466 7.14 -7.12 7.63
C ASP A 466 7.65 -6.89 9.08
N GLY A 467 8.61 -5.99 9.26
CA GLY A 467 9.27 -5.72 10.53
C GLY A 467 8.90 -4.35 11.09
N SER A 468 8.62 -4.28 12.40
CA SER A 468 8.32 -3.02 13.10
C SER A 468 9.56 -2.12 13.28
N LEU A 469 10.77 -2.63 13.02
CA LEU A 469 12.02 -1.89 13.08
C LEU A 469 12.77 -2.07 11.75
N ARG A 470 13.54 -1.06 11.35
CA ARG A 470 14.37 -1.13 10.14
C ARG A 470 15.48 -2.18 10.32
N HIS A 471 16.11 -2.17 11.50
CA HIS A 471 17.20 -3.08 11.85
C HIS A 471 17.00 -3.60 13.29
N PRO A 472 16.72 -4.89 13.50
CA PRO A 472 16.62 -5.46 14.85
C PRO A 472 18.00 -5.72 15.49
N ASP A 473 19.01 -5.96 14.65
CA ASP A 473 20.40 -6.23 15.06
C ASP A 473 21.35 -5.06 14.73
N PHE A 474 22.65 -5.27 14.96
CA PHE A 474 23.72 -4.29 14.73
C PHE A 474 24.81 -4.81 13.78
N SER A 475 24.42 -5.56 12.75
CA SER A 475 25.33 -6.14 11.75
C SER A 475 26.29 -5.13 11.08
N ALA A 476 27.34 -5.63 10.42
CA ALA A 476 28.55 -4.88 10.03
C ALA A 476 28.35 -3.60 9.18
N SER A 477 27.19 -3.41 8.55
CA SER A 477 26.86 -2.20 7.78
C SER A 477 26.20 -1.09 8.59
N GLU A 478 25.78 -1.35 9.84
CA GLU A 478 25.05 -0.40 10.66
C GLU A 478 25.98 0.62 11.33
N THR A 479 25.52 1.88 11.39
CA THR A 479 26.17 2.95 12.16
C THR A 479 25.18 3.53 13.16
N LEU A 480 25.65 3.85 14.37
CA LEU A 480 24.83 4.57 15.34
C LEU A 480 24.79 6.04 14.95
N LEU A 481 23.61 6.54 14.61
CA LEU A 481 23.40 7.96 14.32
C LEU A 481 23.21 8.75 15.63
N PRO A 482 23.62 10.03 15.69
CA PRO A 482 23.22 10.92 16.77
C PRO A 482 21.68 11.05 16.89
N THR A 483 21.14 11.23 18.10
CA THR A 483 19.68 11.42 18.27
C THR A 483 19.13 12.69 17.64
N ASP A 484 19.98 13.68 17.37
CA ASP A 484 19.66 14.96 16.72
C ASP A 484 19.87 14.94 15.19
N ALA A 485 20.30 13.82 14.61
CA ALA A 485 20.36 13.67 13.16
C ALA A 485 18.94 13.80 12.54
N PRO A 486 18.80 14.19 11.26
CA PRO A 486 17.50 14.23 10.57
C PRO A 486 16.76 12.88 10.66
N ALA A 487 15.42 12.88 10.72
CA ALA A 487 14.62 11.66 10.97
C ALA A 487 14.83 10.54 9.93
N SER A 488 15.25 10.88 8.71
CA SER A 488 15.65 9.93 7.67
C SER A 488 17.13 10.16 7.29
N PRO A 489 17.94 9.10 7.07
CA PRO A 489 17.56 7.69 7.07
C PRO A 489 17.20 7.15 8.47
N LYS A 490 16.28 6.18 8.49
CA LYS A 490 15.83 5.50 9.72
C LYS A 490 16.90 4.50 10.20
N GLY A 491 16.93 4.17 11.48
CA GLY A 491 17.91 3.23 12.04
C GLY A 491 18.22 3.52 13.49
N TRP A 492 19.27 2.86 13.99
CA TRP A 492 19.70 3.01 15.38
C TRP A 492 20.30 4.38 15.67
N ARG A 493 19.77 5.03 16.70
CA ARG A 493 20.21 6.33 17.18
C ARG A 493 20.67 6.24 18.62
N ALA A 494 21.69 7.00 18.97
CA ALA A 494 22.17 7.01 20.33
C ALA A 494 22.68 8.37 20.80
N ALA A 495 22.60 8.59 22.11
CA ALA A 495 23.09 9.80 22.76
C ALA A 495 23.49 9.55 24.22
N PRO A 496 24.61 10.13 24.69
CA PRO A 496 25.69 10.65 23.86
C PRO A 496 26.40 9.52 23.11
N LEU A 497 26.97 9.81 21.93
CA LEU A 497 27.93 8.89 21.31
C LEU A 497 29.28 9.04 22.00
N VAL A 498 29.98 7.93 22.22
CA VAL A 498 31.28 7.95 22.89
C VAL A 498 32.38 8.33 21.90
N GLU A 499 32.92 9.52 22.12
CA GLU A 499 34.16 10.00 21.51
C GLU A 499 35.24 10.00 22.61
N LEU A 500 36.21 9.10 22.54
CA LEU A 500 37.35 9.14 23.46
C LEU A 500 38.36 10.18 22.94
N PRO A 501 38.94 11.05 23.81
CA PRO A 501 38.97 10.98 25.28
C PRO A 501 37.90 11.81 26.01
N THR A 502 36.95 12.42 25.28
CA THR A 502 36.13 13.55 25.76
C THR A 502 34.91 13.15 26.59
N SER A 503 34.26 12.02 26.30
CA SER A 503 33.14 11.51 27.10
C SER A 503 33.36 10.05 27.53
N PRO A 504 33.51 9.75 28.84
CA PRO A 504 33.68 8.38 29.31
C PRO A 504 32.36 7.60 29.34
N PHE A 505 31.21 8.22 29.03
CA PHE A 505 29.89 7.61 29.19
C PHE A 505 29.02 7.88 27.95
N GLY A 506 28.29 6.87 27.49
CA GLY A 506 27.43 6.99 26.32
C GLY A 506 27.15 5.66 25.64
N ALA A 507 26.94 5.71 24.33
CA ALA A 507 26.79 4.55 23.48
C ALA A 507 27.90 4.50 22.41
N ARG A 508 28.33 3.28 22.07
CA ARG A 508 29.19 3.03 20.90
C ARG A 508 28.90 1.66 20.31
N LEU A 509 29.34 1.49 19.08
CA LEU A 509 29.22 0.21 18.40
C LEU A 509 30.51 -0.60 18.59
N LEU A 510 30.40 -1.74 19.27
CA LEU A 510 31.45 -2.77 19.35
C LEU A 510 30.95 -3.97 18.55
N GLN A 511 31.18 -3.90 17.24
CA GLN A 511 30.68 -4.88 16.27
C GLN A 511 30.91 -6.33 16.75
N PRO A 512 29.87 -7.20 16.72
CA PRO A 512 28.56 -6.99 16.09
C PRO A 512 27.45 -6.45 17.01
N HIS A 513 27.80 -5.72 18.09
CA HIS A 513 26.84 -5.31 19.12
C HIS A 513 26.87 -3.80 19.39
N ALA A 514 25.72 -3.21 19.71
CA ALA A 514 25.71 -1.92 20.37
C ALA A 514 26.06 -2.07 21.85
N THR A 515 26.72 -1.06 22.40
CA THR A 515 27.13 -1.03 23.80
C THR A 515 26.77 0.31 24.41
N LEU A 516 26.26 0.30 25.64
CA LEU A 516 25.95 1.50 26.41
C LEU A 516 26.58 1.38 27.80
N GLY A 517 27.30 2.40 28.23
CA GLY A 517 27.90 2.39 29.56
C GLY A 517 29.10 3.30 29.64
N LEU A 518 30.13 2.85 30.35
CA LEU A 518 31.34 3.62 30.61
C LEU A 518 32.60 2.98 30.02
N TRP A 519 33.48 3.86 29.55
CA TRP A 519 34.81 3.54 29.03
C TRP A 519 35.87 4.30 29.80
N SER A 520 36.74 3.53 30.43
CA SER A 520 37.88 4.05 31.15
C SER A 520 38.93 4.54 30.15
N ASN A 521 39.51 5.72 30.42
CA ASN A 521 40.67 6.19 29.68
C ASN A 521 41.80 6.47 30.68
N PRO A 522 42.89 5.69 30.67
CA PRO A 522 44.03 5.92 31.54
C PRO A 522 44.65 7.32 31.41
N ALA A 523 44.47 7.99 30.26
CA ALA A 523 44.97 9.35 30.02
C ALA A 523 44.04 10.45 30.56
N ASN A 524 42.82 10.12 31.02
CA ASN A 524 41.85 11.08 31.55
C ASN A 524 41.47 10.73 32.99
N THR A 525 42.31 11.13 33.95
CA THR A 525 42.17 10.82 35.38
C THR A 525 41.13 11.68 36.12
N ALA A 526 40.48 12.62 35.43
CA ALA A 526 39.55 13.60 36.02
C ALA A 526 38.11 13.46 35.48
N ALA A 527 37.79 12.38 34.78
CA ALA A 527 36.49 12.20 34.17
C ALA A 527 35.39 11.94 35.23
N THR A 528 34.34 12.76 35.24
CA THR A 528 33.19 12.61 36.14
C THR A 528 31.89 12.43 35.37
N ILE A 529 31.03 11.52 35.82
CA ILE A 529 29.71 11.32 35.25
C ILE A 529 28.67 12.19 35.99
N PRO A 530 27.97 13.11 35.29
CA PRO A 530 26.98 14.00 35.91
C PRO A 530 25.81 13.27 36.60
N ALA A 531 25.10 14.00 37.48
CA ALA A 531 23.91 13.51 38.21
C ALA A 531 22.79 12.99 37.32
N GLN A 532 22.60 13.65 36.17
CA GLN A 532 21.51 13.39 35.25
C GLN A 532 21.99 12.72 33.96
N ALA A 533 23.16 12.08 34.01
CA ALA A 533 23.71 11.39 32.84
C ALA A 533 22.79 10.24 32.41
N GLN A 534 22.44 10.22 31.13
CA GLN A 534 21.73 9.14 30.47
C GLN A 534 22.43 8.76 29.17
N ALA A 535 22.51 7.46 28.90
CA ALA A 535 22.88 6.90 27.61
C ALA A 535 21.63 6.24 27.02
N ILE A 536 21.29 6.59 25.80
CA ILE A 536 20.09 6.12 25.10
C ILE A 536 20.55 5.43 23.83
N LEU A 537 19.98 4.26 23.56
CA LEU A 537 19.99 3.60 22.26
C LEU A 537 18.54 3.39 21.85
N ALA A 538 18.11 4.03 20.77
CA ALA A 538 16.72 4.06 20.36
C ALA A 538 16.56 3.86 18.87
N GLN A 539 15.41 3.33 18.48
CA GLN A 539 14.97 3.29 17.10
C GLN A 539 13.47 3.59 17.03
N GLN A 540 13.08 4.32 15.99
CA GLN A 540 11.67 4.54 15.68
C GLN A 540 11.02 3.20 15.29
N ILE A 541 9.80 2.97 15.79
CA ILE A 541 8.95 1.89 15.30
C ILE A 541 8.33 2.35 13.97
N LEU A 542 8.52 1.55 12.93
CA LEU A 542 7.95 1.75 11.61
C LEU A 542 6.44 1.50 11.68
N ASP A 543 5.67 2.39 11.06
CA ASP A 543 4.21 2.29 10.94
C ASP A 543 3.45 1.77 12.19
N PRO A 544 3.55 2.41 13.36
CA PRO A 544 2.87 1.91 14.53
C PRO A 544 1.36 2.05 14.38
N GLN A 545 0.67 0.94 14.67
CA GLN A 545 -0.76 0.72 14.60
C GLN A 545 -1.37 0.53 16.00
N ALA A 546 -2.67 0.78 16.16
CA ALA A 546 -3.36 0.48 17.41
C ALA A 546 -3.40 -1.04 17.64
N GLY A 547 -2.94 -1.51 18.81
CA GLY A 547 -2.79 -2.93 19.10
C GLY A 547 -1.91 -3.22 20.30
N HIS A 548 -1.40 -4.45 20.36
CA HIS A 548 -0.51 -4.92 21.40
C HIS A 548 0.94 -4.96 20.88
N PHE A 549 1.83 -4.29 21.61
CA PHE A 549 3.26 -4.26 21.31
C PHE A 549 4.03 -5.08 22.33
N THR A 550 4.92 -5.94 21.85
CA THR A 550 5.88 -6.70 22.66
C THR A 550 7.29 -6.33 22.20
N ALA A 551 7.99 -5.52 22.99
CA ALA A 551 9.40 -5.21 22.78
C ALA A 551 10.26 -6.22 23.53
N LYS A 552 11.25 -6.80 22.85
CA LYS A 552 12.21 -7.75 23.42
C LYS A 552 13.62 -7.24 23.20
N ALA A 553 14.41 -7.16 24.25
CA ALA A 553 15.83 -6.82 24.16
C ALA A 553 16.67 -8.00 24.66
N ILE A 554 17.64 -8.44 23.86
CA ILE A 554 18.62 -9.46 24.23
C ILE A 554 19.90 -8.74 24.62
N VAL A 555 20.26 -8.83 25.91
CA VAL A 555 21.26 -7.96 26.54
C VAL A 555 22.14 -8.73 27.52
N GLY A 556 23.31 -8.18 27.83
CA GLY A 556 24.19 -8.72 28.86
C GLY A 556 25.20 -7.69 29.36
N GLY A 557 25.64 -7.84 30.59
CA GLY A 557 26.71 -7.04 31.18
C GLY A 557 28.08 -7.48 30.67
N ASP A 558 28.94 -6.52 30.37
CA ASP A 558 30.27 -6.77 29.82
C ASP A 558 31.22 -5.61 30.14
N GLY A 559 32.51 -5.80 29.90
CA GLY A 559 33.52 -4.82 30.25
C GLY A 559 34.92 -5.43 30.35
N SER A 560 35.89 -4.64 30.78
CA SER A 560 37.26 -5.15 30.99
C SER A 560 37.41 -5.91 32.31
N LYS A 561 36.54 -5.65 33.30
CA LYS A 561 36.57 -6.29 34.63
C LYS A 561 35.13 -6.55 35.08
N ARG A 562 34.86 -7.76 35.57
CA ARG A 562 33.55 -8.15 36.09
C ARG A 562 33.15 -7.32 37.31
N GLU A 563 34.10 -7.03 38.19
CA GLU A 563 33.88 -6.23 39.41
C GLU A 563 33.50 -4.79 39.08
N ALA A 564 34.07 -4.21 38.01
CA ALA A 564 33.71 -2.87 37.55
C ALA A 564 32.24 -2.82 37.12
N PHE A 565 31.75 -3.88 36.47
CA PHE A 565 30.35 -3.98 36.12
C PHE A 565 29.46 -4.24 37.35
N GLU A 566 29.75 -5.28 38.13
CA GLU A 566 28.87 -5.72 39.20
C GLU A 566 28.87 -4.78 40.42
N GLN A 567 30.02 -4.20 40.78
CA GLN A 567 30.16 -3.40 42.00
C GLN A 567 30.07 -1.89 41.76
N PHE A 568 30.45 -1.42 40.57
CA PHE A 568 30.38 0.00 40.22
C PHE A 568 29.19 0.29 39.28
N PHE A 569 29.12 -0.35 38.11
CA PHE A 569 28.08 -0.03 37.13
C PHE A 569 26.67 -0.30 37.69
N LEU A 570 26.40 -1.50 38.20
CA LEU A 570 25.09 -1.85 38.78
C LEU A 570 24.76 -1.07 40.05
N LYS A 571 25.76 -0.50 40.73
CA LYS A 571 25.57 0.39 41.89
C LYS A 571 25.11 1.79 41.46
N HIS A 572 25.71 2.33 40.40
CA HIS A 572 25.52 3.73 40.01
C HIS A 572 24.45 3.93 38.93
N PHE A 573 24.13 2.91 38.14
CA PHE A 573 23.20 3.00 37.01
C PHE A 573 22.02 2.03 37.15
N ARG A 574 20.91 2.36 36.47
CA ARG A 574 19.79 1.45 36.20
C ARG A 574 19.58 1.35 34.70
N CYS A 575 19.15 0.17 34.24
CA CYS A 575 18.88 -0.12 32.84
C CYS A 575 17.38 -0.25 32.64
N ARG A 576 16.83 0.39 31.61
CA ARG A 576 15.40 0.32 31.29
C ARG A 576 15.19 0.03 29.81
N LEU A 577 14.29 -0.90 29.51
CA LEU A 577 13.69 -1.04 28.19
C LEU A 577 12.41 -0.20 28.19
N THR A 578 12.25 0.66 27.19
CA THR A 578 11.21 1.70 27.18
C THR A 578 10.53 1.78 25.82
N LEU A 579 9.19 1.83 25.82
CA LEU A 579 8.39 2.29 24.70
C LEU A 579 7.98 3.74 24.95
N PHE A 580 8.12 4.59 23.95
CA PHE A 580 7.90 6.03 24.10
C PHE A 580 7.30 6.67 22.85
N ARG A 581 6.72 7.86 23.01
CA ARG A 581 6.22 8.73 21.94
C ARG A 581 7.18 9.88 21.70
N PHE A 582 7.38 10.27 20.45
CA PHE A 582 8.18 11.45 20.10
C PHE A 582 7.39 12.74 20.35
N ASN A 583 8.05 13.76 20.91
CA ASN A 583 7.43 15.05 21.23
C ASN A 583 7.72 16.14 20.17
N GLU A 584 8.63 15.89 19.23
CA GLU A 584 9.05 16.88 18.22
C GLU A 584 9.32 16.25 16.84
N PRO A 585 9.19 17.03 15.73
CA PRO A 585 9.29 16.50 14.36
C PRO A 585 10.65 15.91 13.97
N SER A 586 11.73 16.34 14.62
CA SER A 586 13.08 15.76 14.45
C SER A 586 13.17 14.31 14.94
N LYS A 587 12.21 13.87 15.77
CA LYS A 587 12.15 12.55 16.41
C LYS A 587 13.38 12.23 17.24
N SER A 588 13.88 13.23 17.97
CA SER A 588 14.90 12.98 18.98
C SER A 588 14.35 12.11 20.11
N ALA A 589 15.02 11.00 20.41
CA ALA A 589 14.69 10.17 21.58
C ALA A 589 14.91 10.91 22.91
N LEU A 590 15.62 12.04 22.92
CA LEU A 590 15.76 12.90 24.10
C LEU A 590 14.47 13.65 24.42
N GLN A 591 13.68 14.01 23.40
CA GLN A 591 12.40 14.69 23.52
C GLN A 591 11.26 13.68 23.37
N ARG A 592 10.99 12.94 24.45
CA ARG A 592 10.06 11.82 24.47
C ARG A 592 9.06 11.87 25.62
N THR A 593 7.90 11.27 25.41
CA THR A 593 6.94 10.91 26.46
C THR A 593 6.95 9.39 26.64
N GLU A 594 7.24 8.92 27.86
CA GLU A 594 7.26 7.50 28.16
C GLU A 594 5.85 6.88 28.14
N LEU A 595 5.67 5.75 27.45
CA LEU A 595 4.40 5.02 27.37
C LEU A 595 4.40 3.79 28.28
N ALA A 596 5.54 3.12 28.38
CA ALA A 596 5.80 1.99 29.26
C ALA A 596 7.31 1.81 29.41
N SER A 597 7.76 1.36 30.58
CA SER A 597 9.14 0.92 30.77
C SER A 597 9.23 -0.23 31.76
N ILE A 598 10.29 -1.00 31.64
CA ILE A 598 10.68 -2.05 32.59
C ILE A 598 12.15 -1.87 32.96
N GLU A 599 12.42 -1.83 34.26
CA GLU A 599 13.78 -1.80 34.81
C GLU A 599 14.33 -3.23 34.92
N PHE A 600 15.61 -3.40 34.58
CA PHE A 600 16.30 -4.68 34.71
C PHE A 600 17.77 -4.48 35.13
N ALA A 601 18.36 -5.54 35.68
CA ALA A 601 19.79 -5.62 35.96
C ALA A 601 20.44 -6.65 35.03
N PRO A 602 21.28 -6.22 34.06
CA PRO A 602 21.96 -7.12 33.12
C PRO A 602 22.86 -8.14 33.85
N THR A 603 22.78 -9.41 33.45
CA THR A 603 23.70 -10.45 33.93
C THR A 603 25.03 -10.41 33.18
N TRP A 604 26.14 -10.61 33.88
CA TRP A 604 27.47 -10.65 33.27
C TRP A 604 27.57 -11.77 32.22
N LEU A 605 28.12 -11.45 31.04
CA LEU A 605 28.35 -12.40 29.96
C LEU A 605 29.65 -13.17 30.20
N ASP A 606 29.55 -14.48 30.38
CA ASP A 606 30.73 -15.35 30.43
C ASP A 606 31.36 -15.47 29.02
N ALA A 607 32.68 -15.34 28.95
CA ALA A 607 33.42 -15.35 27.69
C ALA A 607 33.37 -16.71 26.96
N GLN A 608 33.16 -17.82 27.69
CA GLN A 608 33.11 -19.16 27.11
C GLN A 608 31.68 -19.58 26.75
N GLN A 609 30.68 -19.14 27.53
CA GLN A 609 29.26 -19.41 27.28
C GLN A 609 28.42 -18.17 27.63
N PRO A 610 28.23 -17.23 26.68
CA PRO A 610 27.53 -15.98 26.96
C PRO A 610 26.07 -16.25 27.30
N ASN A 611 25.72 -16.05 28.58
CA ASN A 611 24.35 -16.19 29.08
C ASN A 611 23.58 -14.89 28.86
N TRP A 612 23.05 -14.72 27.65
CA TRP A 612 22.25 -13.55 27.28
C TRP A 612 20.93 -13.49 28.05
N GLN A 613 20.59 -12.31 28.56
CA GLN A 613 19.32 -12.04 29.21
C GLN A 613 18.32 -11.49 28.20
N THR A 614 17.12 -12.09 28.14
CA THR A 614 15.99 -11.53 27.40
C THR A 614 15.13 -10.69 28.33
N VAL A 615 14.96 -9.41 27.98
CA VAL A 615 14.08 -8.47 28.68
C VAL A 615 12.86 -8.19 27.79
N THR A 616 11.66 -8.41 28.33
CA THR A 616 10.41 -8.24 27.59
C THR A 616 9.57 -7.12 28.20
N LEU A 617 9.06 -6.23 27.35
CA LEU A 617 8.13 -5.14 27.70
C LEU A 617 6.89 -5.26 26.82
N GLU A 618 5.72 -5.32 27.45
CA GLU A 618 4.43 -5.38 26.75
C GLU A 618 3.61 -4.11 26.99
N LYS A 619 2.96 -3.61 25.94
CA LYS A 619 2.06 -2.46 26.03
C LYS A 619 0.92 -2.57 25.02
N GLN A 620 -0.30 -2.49 25.52
CA GLN A 620 -1.47 -2.27 24.68
C GLN A 620 -1.67 -0.77 24.45
N LEU A 621 -1.74 -0.36 23.18
CA LEU A 621 -2.05 1.00 22.74
C LEU A 621 -3.35 0.93 21.94
N ALA A 622 -4.44 1.41 22.52
CA ALA A 622 -5.77 1.26 21.98
C ALA A 622 -6.57 2.56 22.10
N PRO A 623 -7.50 2.81 21.17
CA PRO A 623 -8.43 3.92 21.29
C PRO A 623 -9.33 3.76 22.52
N ALA A 624 -9.85 4.89 23.03
CA ALA A 624 -10.73 4.91 24.19
C ALA A 624 -12.07 4.20 23.96
N ALA A 625 -12.48 4.06 22.70
CA ALA A 625 -13.68 3.35 22.27
C ALA A 625 -13.39 2.51 21.02
N LEU A 626 -14.15 1.43 20.85
CA LEU A 626 -14.06 0.56 19.68
C LEU A 626 -14.42 1.37 18.41
N GLY A 627 -13.54 1.35 17.40
CA GLY A 627 -13.72 2.10 16.16
C GLY A 627 -13.37 3.59 16.23
N ALA A 628 -12.92 4.11 17.38
CA ALA A 628 -12.37 5.46 17.45
C ALA A 628 -10.91 5.48 16.93
N ASN A 629 -10.50 6.61 16.36
CA ASN A 629 -9.11 6.79 15.95
C ASN A 629 -8.19 6.90 17.18
N PHE A 630 -7.01 6.30 17.06
CA PHE A 630 -5.91 6.41 17.98
C PHE A 630 -4.75 7.13 17.31
N SER A 631 -4.44 8.33 17.81
CA SER A 631 -3.34 9.11 17.27
C SER A 631 -2.02 8.75 17.95
N PHE A 632 -1.02 8.45 17.13
CA PHE A 632 0.37 8.28 17.57
C PHE A 632 1.14 9.62 17.58
N GLY A 633 0.50 10.74 17.24
CA GLY A 633 1.17 12.02 17.06
C GLY A 633 2.29 11.89 16.03
N LEU A 634 3.52 12.16 16.45
CA LEU A 634 4.72 12.07 15.60
C LEU A 634 5.33 10.67 15.53
N GLY A 635 4.67 9.66 16.12
CA GLY A 635 5.10 8.26 16.13
C GLY A 635 5.65 7.81 17.49
N ILE A 636 6.04 6.54 17.55
CA ILE A 636 6.60 5.91 18.75
C ILE A 636 7.95 5.25 18.44
N GLY A 637 8.74 5.01 19.49
CA GLY A 637 10.01 4.33 19.42
C GLY A 637 10.21 3.36 20.58
N VAL A 638 11.22 2.52 20.42
CA VAL A 638 11.75 1.66 21.47
C VAL A 638 13.15 2.14 21.84
N ALA A 639 13.47 2.14 23.14
CA ALA A 639 14.78 2.54 23.63
C ALA A 639 15.27 1.62 24.75
N LEU A 640 16.58 1.35 24.74
CA LEU A 640 17.32 0.93 25.90
C LEU A 640 17.99 2.16 26.51
N ILE A 641 17.69 2.44 27.78
CA ILE A 641 18.14 3.64 28.49
C ILE A 641 18.95 3.20 29.70
N ILE A 642 20.15 3.75 29.83
CA ILE A 642 21.01 3.61 31.00
C ILE A 642 21.09 4.97 31.65
N GLU A 643 20.56 5.07 32.85
CA GLU A 643 20.49 6.35 33.55
C GLU A 643 21.05 6.21 34.95
N ARG A 644 21.61 7.32 35.42
CA ARG A 644 22.26 7.34 36.71
C ARG A 644 21.21 7.36 37.83
N LYS A 645 21.40 6.52 38.84
CA LYS A 645 20.46 6.36 39.98
C LYS A 645 20.99 6.86 41.33
N THR A 646 22.27 7.21 41.40
CA THR A 646 22.93 7.75 42.61
C THR A 646 22.93 9.28 42.58
N GLU A 647 23.09 9.97 43.71
CA GLU A 647 23.17 11.44 43.80
C GLU A 647 24.63 11.95 43.70
N GLY A 648 24.85 13.18 43.19
CA GLY A 648 26.16 13.86 43.12
C GLY A 648 27.21 13.25 42.16
N PRO A 649 28.10 14.02 41.51
CA PRO A 649 29.03 13.53 40.46
C PRO A 649 29.78 12.24 40.85
N VAL A 650 29.83 11.26 39.94
CA VAL A 650 30.55 9.99 40.19
C VAL A 650 31.90 10.05 39.44
N PRO A 651 33.04 10.02 40.14
CA PRO A 651 34.34 9.98 39.49
C PRO A 651 34.56 8.62 38.84
N VAL A 652 35.11 8.62 37.63
CA VAL A 652 35.56 7.41 36.93
C VAL A 652 37.05 7.26 37.22
N ALA A 653 37.40 6.33 38.11
CA ALA A 653 38.80 6.07 38.42
C ALA A 653 39.54 5.55 37.18
N ALA A 654 40.79 5.96 37.00
CA ALA A 654 41.58 5.61 35.82
C ALA A 654 41.82 4.10 35.66
N ASP A 655 41.73 3.34 36.76
CA ASP A 655 41.91 1.89 36.84
C ASP A 655 40.60 1.10 36.98
N LEU A 656 39.45 1.78 36.99
CA LEU A 656 38.13 1.16 37.13
C LEU A 656 37.91 0.07 36.07
N GLY A 657 38.33 0.33 34.84
CA GLY A 657 38.03 -0.50 33.68
C GLY A 657 36.70 -0.12 33.01
N ASP A 658 36.48 -0.68 31.83
CA ASP A 658 35.26 -0.50 31.06
C ASP A 658 34.13 -1.32 31.68
N ALA A 659 32.91 -0.77 31.69
CA ALA A 659 31.72 -1.45 32.16
C ALA A 659 30.49 -0.97 31.39
N PHE A 660 29.88 -1.87 30.62
CA PHE A 660 28.78 -1.51 29.72
C PHE A 660 27.80 -2.67 29.55
N VAL A 661 26.60 -2.33 29.09
CA VAL A 661 25.61 -3.29 28.62
C VAL A 661 25.84 -3.50 27.14
N ARG A 662 26.03 -4.75 26.76
CA ARG A 662 26.07 -5.22 25.38
C ARG A 662 24.65 -5.56 24.95
N VAL A 663 24.24 -5.06 23.78
CA VAL A 663 22.91 -5.28 23.20
C VAL A 663 23.10 -6.13 21.94
N GLN A 664 22.57 -7.34 21.98
CA GLN A 664 22.61 -8.25 20.83
C GLN A 664 21.56 -7.88 19.80
N GLN A 665 20.32 -7.67 20.26
CA GLN A 665 19.16 -7.47 19.41
C GLN A 665 18.07 -6.76 20.21
N ILE A 666 17.29 -5.92 19.52
CA ILE A 666 16.01 -5.42 20.03
C ILE A 666 14.97 -5.64 18.94
N ASP A 667 13.91 -6.36 19.28
CA ASP A 667 12.77 -6.59 18.40
C ASP A 667 11.51 -5.94 18.96
N VAL A 668 10.60 -5.57 18.06
CA VAL A 668 9.25 -5.17 18.42
C VAL A 668 8.28 -6.00 17.60
N GLU A 669 7.56 -6.89 18.28
CA GLU A 669 6.42 -7.60 17.71
C GLU A 669 5.17 -6.75 17.88
N PHE A 670 4.42 -6.57 16.79
CA PHE A 670 3.08 -5.99 16.83
C PHE A 670 2.06 -7.11 16.62
N ARG A 671 1.04 -7.13 17.49
CA ARG A 671 -0.16 -7.93 17.29
C ARG A 671 -1.33 -6.98 17.19
N GLY A 672 -2.05 -7.08 16.07
CA GLY A 672 -3.27 -6.32 15.84
C GLY A 672 -4.25 -6.47 17.01
N TRP A 673 -5.16 -5.51 17.13
CA TRP A 673 -6.21 -5.56 18.12
C TRP A 673 -7.11 -6.78 17.85
N GLN A 674 -6.96 -7.85 18.63
CA GLN A 674 -7.88 -8.99 18.56
C GLN A 674 -9.20 -8.53 19.18
N ILE A 675 -10.20 -8.38 18.33
CA ILE A 675 -11.60 -8.30 18.77
C ILE A 675 -11.92 -9.68 19.34
N ALA A 676 -12.19 -9.74 20.64
CA ALA A 676 -12.75 -10.93 21.28
C ALA A 676 -14.19 -11.15 20.83
#